data_AF-W6UF46-F1
#
_entry.id   AF-W6UF46-F1
#
_cell.length_a   1.000
_cell.length_b   1.000
_cell.length_c   1.000
_cell.angle_alpha   90.00
_cell.angle_beta   90.00
_cell.angle_gamma   90.00
#
_symmetry.space_group_name_H-M   'P 1'
#
loop_
_entity.id
_entity.type
_entity.pdbx_description
1 polymer ?
#
loop_
_entity_poly.entity_id
_entity_poly.type
_entity_poly.pdbx_seq_one_letter_code
_entity_poly.pdbx_strand_id
1 'polypeptide(L)'
;MVPATGGIGLALAGEALRRGPTRLTLVARDVTRLAEARAALIESHGTACDLRTISLDITAPYEEIRQSLVVTHDVGTVDVLINCAGAAVAQTFEASPPEVFDRLMRLNYLGAVHVTKALLPAMLSPDDVEKGDKRGVSQRRIVFVSSLASLVPIYGFAAYAAAKAAITTFADILQQELEDMGPAVTIIFPPDTDTPGLLAENVGKPATTRAISEAGGLESPASVAASAMHDVLLGRRRSLLGATGRALSWATAGVSRAQQDCPLPLPSPFIAVLEVFLAPLFKIALLGFAYWCRAYLVQSGFHPCCMEPAAGTPEFIEKLLGREFLDPEPFVDYKLGEEVNGFNLENEGFQKPIVISNKDGLRMKVPPSNFTLHDVVNLTDPKIPIDVIDVALQSDMRLSLGEFVEQFYSKPRDRILNVLSFEYSRTKLGRCTRPPHVVKELSLVDNCWPEPSDEDEELSSPTSSAKPHVKKYCLMSMAGSYTDFHIDFGGSSVWYHVLWGEKIFYVTPPRRPYLEAYWSWNGLFDNRHVFYPDTREPQIPVARLHLKAGETVLLPSGWIHAVYTPVDSLVFGGNFLTLFSIPLQLHVYRMEVSQETEERFLFPCFEKLHWYAADVILGRLTNYLYAGQEPPAYLLKAAHALVAPLRQWYELRKGLPKGERNYHLPPRTYLQYAYSTLITRLEDLVQSFLLKPSPDQEKRGRRSMRITSRQRSPSADDQSESTDPQVSDSGTVRYGALSYKRGREVEDEEESVMDEVLDAVPELRSSRLVDDHYIFPISAELEQTGPKGRASRRRRRAAKIAQKAEDPDPTWCASTTRRGKTTVRQRLAKRLGL
;
A
#
# COMPACT_ATOMS: atom_id res chain seq x y z
N MET A 1 7.27 -9.29 26.66
CA MET A 1 6.19 -8.63 25.89
C MET A 1 6.82 -7.63 24.92
N VAL A 2 6.49 -7.72 23.63
CA VAL A 2 7.16 -6.95 22.55
C VAL A 2 6.12 -6.45 21.54
N PRO A 3 6.08 -5.16 21.20
CA PRO A 3 5.35 -4.69 20.03
C PRO A 3 6.04 -5.13 18.74
N ALA A 4 5.39 -6.00 17.97
CA ALA A 4 6.07 -6.73 16.89
C ALA A 4 5.12 -7.08 15.73
N THR A 5 4.95 -6.15 14.80
CA THR A 5 4.27 -6.36 13.50
C THR A 5 5.15 -6.00 12.29
N GLY A 6 6.42 -5.66 12.53
CA GLY A 6 7.42 -5.33 11.51
C GLY A 6 8.70 -4.72 12.10
N GLY A 7 9.69 -4.48 11.23
CA GLY A 7 10.92 -3.76 11.55
C GLY A 7 11.71 -4.29 12.75
N ILE A 8 12.21 -3.38 13.59
CA ILE A 8 13.02 -3.71 14.78
C ILE A 8 12.23 -4.58 15.78
N GLY A 9 10.93 -4.32 15.97
CA GLY A 9 10.10 -5.06 16.93
C GLY A 9 9.96 -6.54 16.57
N LEU A 10 9.75 -6.84 15.28
CA LEU A 10 9.70 -8.22 14.79
C LEU A 10 11.06 -8.93 14.91
N ALA A 11 12.15 -8.22 14.59
CA ALA A 11 13.50 -8.76 14.74
C ALA A 11 13.85 -9.03 16.21
N LEU A 12 13.45 -8.16 17.15
CA LEU A 12 13.61 -8.38 18.59
C LEU A 12 12.79 -9.58 19.10
N ALA A 13 11.58 -9.78 18.57
CA ALA A 13 10.76 -10.95 18.89
C ALA A 13 11.43 -12.26 18.41
N GLY A 14 11.97 -12.27 17.19
CA GLY A 14 12.73 -13.41 16.67
C GLY A 14 14.00 -13.71 17.48
N GLU A 15 14.78 -12.67 17.80
CA GLU A 15 15.97 -12.86 18.65
C GLU A 15 15.60 -13.32 20.06
N ALA A 16 14.48 -12.84 20.63
CA ALA A 16 13.96 -13.37 21.89
C ALA A 16 13.66 -14.87 21.78
N LEU A 17 12.96 -15.32 20.73
CA LEU A 17 12.65 -16.74 20.53
C LEU A 17 13.91 -17.63 20.44
N ARG A 18 14.98 -17.15 19.81
CA ARG A 18 16.27 -17.88 19.77
C ARG A 18 16.88 -18.10 21.16
N ARG A 19 16.53 -17.27 22.14
CA ARG A 19 16.97 -17.41 23.53
C ARG A 19 16.08 -18.33 24.37
N GLY A 20 14.98 -18.82 23.80
CA GLY A 20 14.11 -19.85 24.40
C GLY A 20 13.24 -19.39 25.57
N PRO A 21 12.43 -18.33 25.45
CA PRO A 21 11.50 -17.92 26.50
C PRO A 21 10.38 -18.95 26.63
N THR A 22 9.87 -19.13 27.86
CA THR A 22 8.69 -19.97 28.10
C THR A 22 7.43 -19.39 27.45
N ARG A 23 7.32 -18.06 27.40
CA ARG A 23 6.18 -17.33 26.82
C ARG A 23 6.65 -16.05 26.15
N LEU A 24 6.05 -15.73 25.00
CA LEU A 24 6.25 -14.47 24.30
C LEU A 24 4.88 -13.87 23.96
N THR A 25 4.65 -12.61 24.33
CA THR A 25 3.42 -11.88 24.02
C THR A 25 3.74 -10.74 23.07
N LEU A 26 3.11 -10.76 21.89
CA LEU A 26 3.20 -9.71 20.89
C LEU A 26 2.02 -8.75 21.04
N VAL A 27 2.28 -7.44 20.98
CA VAL A 27 1.23 -6.42 21.17
C VAL A 27 1.24 -5.39 20.04
N ALA A 28 0.12 -5.20 19.37
CA ALA A 28 -0.04 -4.13 18.38
C ALA A 28 -1.52 -3.83 18.15
N ARG A 29 -1.84 -2.72 17.50
CA ARG A 29 -3.24 -2.33 17.22
C ARG A 29 -3.90 -3.16 16.12
N ASP A 30 -3.13 -3.70 15.19
CA ASP A 30 -3.63 -4.39 14.00
C ASP A 30 -3.63 -5.91 14.21
N VAL A 31 -4.83 -6.49 14.23
CA VAL A 31 -5.06 -7.93 14.45
C VAL A 31 -4.48 -8.77 13.31
N THR A 32 -4.61 -8.29 12.07
CA THR A 32 -4.13 -9.00 10.87
C THR A 32 -2.61 -9.09 10.89
N ARG A 33 -1.94 -7.94 11.09
CA ARG A 33 -0.47 -7.91 11.13
C ARG A 33 0.10 -8.66 12.33
N LEU A 34 -0.64 -8.73 13.45
CA LEU A 34 -0.28 -9.60 14.57
C LEU A 34 -0.35 -11.08 14.21
N ALA A 35 -1.39 -11.50 13.50
CA ALA A 35 -1.54 -12.89 13.04
C ALA A 35 -0.43 -13.27 12.06
N GLU A 36 -0.10 -12.39 11.10
CA GLU A 36 1.01 -12.57 10.15
C GLU A 36 2.37 -12.66 10.87
N ALA A 37 2.66 -11.73 11.77
CA ALA A 37 3.90 -11.73 12.54
C ALA A 37 4.03 -13.01 13.40
N ARG A 38 2.93 -13.44 14.02
CA ARG A 38 2.89 -14.71 14.78
C ARG A 38 3.17 -15.91 13.88
N ALA A 39 2.55 -15.98 12.70
CA ALA A 39 2.76 -17.07 11.74
C ALA A 39 4.23 -17.12 11.28
N ALA A 40 4.80 -15.99 10.88
CA ALA A 40 6.19 -15.89 10.43
C ALA A 40 7.19 -16.29 11.52
N LEU A 41 6.93 -15.92 12.78
CA LEU A 41 7.78 -16.31 13.92
C LEU A 41 7.71 -17.82 14.22
N ILE A 42 6.51 -18.42 14.11
CA ILE A 42 6.32 -19.87 14.29
C ILE A 42 7.03 -20.64 13.18
N GLU A 43 6.93 -20.19 11.93
CA GLU A 43 7.59 -20.82 10.79
C GLU A 43 9.12 -20.81 10.96
N SER A 44 9.67 -19.67 11.39
CA SER A 44 11.12 -19.48 11.48
C SER A 44 11.77 -20.05 12.75
N HIS A 45 11.03 -20.20 13.85
CA HIS A 45 11.59 -20.59 15.16
C HIS A 45 10.87 -21.78 15.84
N GLY A 46 9.77 -22.28 15.26
CA GLY A 46 8.98 -23.39 15.79
C GLY A 46 7.95 -23.00 16.85
N THR A 47 7.27 -24.00 17.44
CA THR A 47 6.15 -23.84 18.38
C THR A 47 6.51 -24.12 19.85
N ALA A 48 7.80 -24.19 20.18
CA ALA A 48 8.26 -24.55 21.53
C ALA A 48 7.94 -23.49 22.61
N CYS A 49 7.59 -22.26 22.21
CA CYS A 49 7.24 -21.15 23.09
C CYS A 49 5.72 -20.90 23.09
N ASP A 50 5.12 -20.57 24.24
CA ASP A 50 3.74 -20.05 24.32
C ASP A 50 3.68 -18.64 23.69
N LEU A 51 3.38 -18.58 22.40
CA LEU A 51 3.33 -17.34 21.62
C LEU A 51 1.90 -16.78 21.54
N ARG A 52 1.67 -15.70 22.31
CA ARG A 52 0.39 -14.98 22.41
C ARG A 52 0.41 -13.65 21.67
N THR A 53 -0.76 -13.16 21.28
CA THR A 53 -0.97 -11.87 20.63
C THR A 53 -2.05 -11.08 21.36
N ILE A 54 -1.85 -9.78 21.56
CA ILE A 54 -2.82 -8.87 22.17
C ILE A 54 -3.03 -7.70 21.22
N SER A 55 -4.29 -7.49 20.81
CA SER A 55 -4.66 -6.28 20.07
C SER A 55 -4.84 -5.13 21.05
N LEU A 56 -4.00 -4.10 20.94
CA LEU A 56 -4.07 -2.92 21.81
C LEU A 56 -3.45 -1.71 21.12
N ASP A 57 -4.23 -0.63 21.07
CA ASP A 57 -3.69 0.70 20.77
C ASP A 57 -3.06 1.29 22.02
N ILE A 58 -1.73 1.41 22.01
CA ILE A 58 -0.98 1.97 23.14
C ILE A 58 -1.15 3.50 23.26
N THR A 59 -1.81 4.16 22.31
CA THR A 59 -2.15 5.58 22.38
C THR A 59 -3.50 5.85 23.05
N ALA A 60 -4.23 4.79 23.40
CA ALA A 60 -5.48 4.87 24.14
C ALA A 60 -5.29 5.48 25.55
N PRO A 61 -6.38 5.95 26.20
CA PRO A 61 -6.34 6.39 27.59
C PRO A 61 -5.76 5.31 28.51
N TYR A 62 -5.02 5.74 29.53
CA TYR A 62 -4.30 4.83 30.45
C TYR A 62 -5.17 3.70 31.02
N GLU A 63 -6.43 4.00 31.38
CA GLU A 63 -7.31 3.03 32.01
C GLU A 63 -7.70 1.89 31.08
N GLU A 64 -7.85 2.16 29.78
CA GLU A 64 -8.13 1.16 28.75
C GLU A 64 -6.92 0.23 28.55
N ILE A 65 -5.70 0.81 28.50
CA ILE A 65 -4.44 0.06 28.43
C ILE A 65 -4.30 -0.86 29.65
N ARG A 66 -4.55 -0.32 30.85
CA ARG A 66 -4.48 -1.06 32.11
C ARG A 66 -5.51 -2.20 32.13
N GLN A 67 -6.75 -1.93 31.73
CA GLN A 67 -7.81 -2.92 31.68
C GLN A 67 -7.48 -4.03 30.69
N SER A 68 -7.02 -3.70 29.49
CA SER A 68 -6.66 -4.68 28.47
C SER A 68 -5.51 -5.61 28.94
N LEU A 69 -4.42 -5.04 29.46
CA LEU A 69 -3.24 -5.82 29.82
C LEU A 69 -3.37 -6.60 31.13
N VAL A 70 -3.98 -5.99 32.15
CA VAL A 70 -4.02 -6.57 33.51
C VAL A 70 -5.29 -7.36 33.76
N VAL A 71 -6.44 -6.88 33.28
CA VAL A 71 -7.75 -7.50 33.59
C VAL A 71 -8.15 -8.49 32.51
N THR A 72 -8.16 -8.05 31.24
CA THR A 72 -8.71 -8.86 30.14
C THR A 72 -7.79 -10.00 29.74
N HIS A 73 -6.49 -9.72 29.60
CA HIS A 73 -5.52 -10.70 29.09
C HIS A 73 -4.70 -11.39 30.18
N ASP A 74 -4.78 -10.90 31.43
CA ASP A 74 -3.99 -11.35 32.60
C ASP A 74 -2.57 -11.74 32.20
N VAL A 75 -1.80 -10.74 31.76
CA VAL A 75 -0.43 -10.97 31.23
C VAL A 75 0.49 -11.57 32.30
N GLY A 76 0.14 -11.47 33.59
CA GLY A 76 0.88 -12.04 34.71
C GLY A 76 2.23 -11.34 34.93
N THR A 77 3.16 -12.04 35.58
CA THR A 77 4.52 -11.54 35.82
C THR A 77 5.28 -11.41 34.50
N VAL A 78 5.79 -10.21 34.21
CA VAL A 78 6.57 -9.92 33.01
C VAL A 78 8.06 -9.85 33.36
N ASP A 79 8.85 -10.77 32.81
CA ASP A 79 10.30 -10.75 33.02
C ASP A 79 11.00 -9.72 32.13
N VAL A 80 10.55 -9.60 30.88
CA VAL A 80 11.12 -8.66 29.90
C VAL A 80 9.99 -7.89 29.21
N LEU A 81 9.96 -6.57 29.41
CA LEU A 81 9.10 -5.63 28.72
C LEU A 81 9.92 -4.86 27.69
N ILE A 82 9.52 -4.87 26.42
CA ILE A 82 10.17 -4.09 25.37
C ILE A 82 9.19 -3.08 24.79
N ASN A 83 9.41 -1.79 25.03
CA ASN A 83 8.68 -0.69 24.41
C ASN A 83 9.34 -0.33 23.08
N CYS A 84 8.89 -0.98 21.99
CA CYS A 84 9.44 -0.81 20.64
C CYS A 84 8.53 0.00 19.69
N ALA A 85 7.25 0.19 20.03
CA ALA A 85 6.32 0.90 19.18
C ALA A 85 6.75 2.36 18.98
N GLY A 86 6.67 2.84 17.74
CA GLY A 86 6.99 4.21 17.41
C GLY A 86 6.93 4.48 15.91
N ALA A 87 6.89 5.75 15.56
CA ALA A 87 6.96 6.25 14.19
C ALA A 87 7.87 7.48 14.12
N ALA A 88 8.34 7.79 12.92
CA ALA A 88 9.14 8.96 12.63
C ALA A 88 8.50 9.75 11.50
N VAL A 89 8.53 11.08 11.62
CA VAL A 89 8.12 12.02 10.57
C VAL A 89 9.28 12.99 10.41
N ALA A 90 9.84 13.03 9.20
CA ALA A 90 10.93 13.93 8.84
C ALA A 90 10.36 15.12 8.07
N GLN A 91 10.20 16.26 8.71
CA GLN A 91 9.65 17.48 8.13
C GLN A 91 10.14 18.72 8.88
N THR A 92 10.19 19.87 8.21
CA THR A 92 10.56 21.14 8.84
C THR A 92 9.49 21.57 9.84
N PHE A 93 9.88 22.36 10.85
CA PHE A 93 8.95 22.86 11.85
C PHE A 93 7.77 23.61 11.23
N GLU A 94 8.03 24.42 10.20
CA GLU A 94 7.03 25.22 9.50
C GLU A 94 6.03 24.36 8.70
N ALA A 95 6.52 23.31 8.05
CA ALA A 95 5.65 22.44 7.26
C ALA A 95 4.93 21.38 8.12
N SER A 96 5.37 21.15 9.37
CA SER A 96 4.74 20.19 10.28
C SER A 96 3.49 20.78 10.96
N PRO A 97 2.29 20.21 10.72
CA PRO A 97 1.11 20.58 11.48
C PRO A 97 1.27 20.26 12.98
N PRO A 98 0.65 21.04 13.89
CA PRO A 98 0.70 20.79 15.33
C PRO A 98 0.30 19.36 15.72
N GLU A 99 -0.63 18.75 14.98
CA GLU A 99 -1.14 17.39 15.21
C GLU A 99 -0.04 16.32 15.11
N VAL A 100 1.03 16.58 14.33
CA VAL A 100 2.19 15.68 14.24
C VAL A 100 2.92 15.61 15.58
N PHE A 101 3.06 16.73 16.28
CA PHE A 101 3.71 16.78 17.59
C PHE A 101 2.90 15.99 18.61
N ASP A 102 1.58 16.21 18.65
CA ASP A 102 0.69 15.50 19.55
C ASP A 102 0.69 13.98 19.29
N ARG A 103 0.58 13.59 18.01
CA ARG A 103 0.60 12.18 17.61
C ARG A 103 1.91 11.50 17.98
N LEU A 104 3.06 12.11 17.66
CA LEU A 104 4.36 11.52 17.98
C LEU A 104 4.63 11.49 19.49
N MET A 105 4.19 12.49 20.24
CA MET A 105 4.28 12.46 21.71
C MET A 105 3.39 11.37 22.32
N ARG A 106 2.17 11.19 21.82
CA ARG A 106 1.28 10.10 22.26
C ARG A 106 1.88 8.73 21.96
N LEU A 107 2.39 8.53 20.75
CA LEU A 107 2.89 7.22 20.31
C LEU A 107 4.28 6.90 20.86
N ASN A 108 5.28 7.76 20.64
CA ASN A 108 6.68 7.46 20.95
C ASN A 108 7.01 7.62 22.44
N TYR A 109 6.23 8.42 23.17
CA TYR A 109 6.47 8.71 24.59
C TYR A 109 5.35 8.16 25.48
N LEU A 110 4.14 8.73 25.42
CA LEU A 110 3.08 8.39 26.38
C LEU A 110 2.65 6.93 26.30
N GLY A 111 2.61 6.31 25.13
CA GLY A 111 2.25 4.90 25.01
C GLY A 111 3.22 3.98 25.77
N ALA A 112 4.52 4.23 25.66
CA ALA A 112 5.53 3.49 26.43
C ALA A 112 5.43 3.77 27.94
N VAL A 113 5.12 5.01 28.34
CA VAL A 113 4.87 5.38 29.74
C VAL A 113 3.66 4.63 30.30
N HIS A 114 2.53 4.64 29.58
CA HIS A 114 1.28 4.01 30.02
C HIS A 114 1.42 2.50 30.16
N VAL A 115 2.02 1.83 29.16
CA VAL A 115 2.26 0.37 29.20
C VAL A 115 3.19 0.01 30.36
N THR A 116 4.30 0.74 30.52
CA THR A 116 5.24 0.52 31.63
C THR A 116 4.55 0.74 32.97
N LYS A 117 3.78 1.82 33.13
CA LYS A 117 3.05 2.12 34.36
C LYS A 117 1.99 1.07 34.70
N ALA A 118 1.34 0.48 33.70
CA ALA A 118 0.36 -0.59 33.90
C ALA A 118 1.01 -1.90 34.36
N LEU A 119 2.18 -2.25 33.82
CA LEU A 119 2.83 -3.53 34.08
C LEU A 119 3.87 -3.51 35.20
N LEU A 120 4.42 -2.35 35.54
CA LEU A 120 5.46 -2.21 36.56
C LEU A 120 5.09 -2.84 37.92
N PRO A 121 3.86 -2.70 38.45
CA PRO A 121 3.49 -3.38 39.70
C PRO A 121 3.64 -4.91 39.65
N ALA A 122 3.25 -5.54 38.54
CA ALA A 122 3.42 -6.98 38.34
C ALA A 122 4.90 -7.36 38.14
N MET A 123 5.70 -6.48 37.54
CA MET A 123 7.15 -6.64 37.41
C MET A 123 7.90 -6.43 38.73
N LEU A 124 7.28 -5.81 39.74
CA LEU A 124 7.88 -5.62 41.07
C LEU A 124 7.49 -6.71 42.06
N SER A 125 6.41 -7.46 41.82
CA SER A 125 5.86 -8.59 42.63
C SER A 125 6.05 -8.49 44.16
N PRO A 126 4.98 -8.23 44.93
CA PRO A 126 5.03 -8.15 46.40
C PRO A 126 5.61 -9.40 47.07
N ASP A 127 5.33 -10.61 46.53
CA ASP A 127 5.79 -11.89 47.08
C ASP A 127 7.32 -12.05 47.01
N ASP A 128 7.97 -11.51 45.99
CA ASP A 128 9.43 -11.57 45.81
C ASP A 128 10.15 -10.55 46.73
N VAL A 129 9.49 -9.41 46.96
CA VAL A 129 9.96 -8.35 47.87
C VAL A 129 9.80 -8.77 49.34
N GLU A 130 8.66 -9.38 49.72
CA GLU A 130 8.40 -9.90 51.07
C GLU A 130 9.28 -11.11 51.42
N LYS A 131 9.59 -11.99 50.46
CA LYS A 131 10.49 -13.15 50.67
C LYS A 131 11.98 -12.78 50.62
N GLY A 132 12.31 -11.53 50.32
CA GLY A 132 13.71 -11.06 50.21
C GLY A 132 14.48 -11.66 49.03
N ASP A 133 13.81 -12.24 48.03
CA ASP A 133 14.45 -12.78 46.83
C ASP A 133 14.77 -11.66 45.84
N LYS A 134 15.75 -10.84 46.23
CA LYS A 134 16.26 -9.72 45.44
C LYS A 134 16.85 -10.17 44.09
N ARG A 135 17.21 -11.46 43.94
CA ARG A 135 17.85 -11.98 42.73
C ARG A 135 16.86 -12.11 41.58
N GLY A 136 15.61 -12.53 41.84
CA GLY A 136 14.56 -12.65 40.81
C GLY A 136 14.17 -11.31 40.18
N VAL A 137 13.92 -10.29 40.99
CA VAL A 137 13.52 -8.95 40.51
C VAL A 137 14.65 -8.27 39.71
N SER A 138 15.90 -8.41 40.15
CA SER A 138 17.08 -7.87 39.45
C SER A 138 17.36 -8.51 38.07
N GLN A 139 16.74 -9.65 37.78
CA GLN A 139 16.83 -10.32 36.48
C GLN A 139 15.76 -9.84 35.48
N ARG A 140 14.77 -9.07 35.92
CA ARG A 140 13.76 -8.48 35.04
C ARG A 140 14.33 -7.29 34.26
N ARG A 141 13.74 -7.01 33.10
CA ARG A 141 14.21 -5.99 32.14
C ARG A 141 13.06 -5.15 31.62
N ILE A 142 13.26 -3.83 31.59
CA ILE A 142 12.41 -2.88 30.86
C ILE A 142 13.26 -2.25 29.77
N VAL A 143 12.79 -2.28 28.54
CA VAL A 143 13.53 -1.81 27.38
C VAL A 143 12.76 -0.70 26.70
N PHE A 144 13.43 0.39 26.33
CA PHE A 144 12.86 1.48 25.54
C PHE A 144 13.65 1.65 24.24
N VAL A 145 12.95 1.66 23.10
CA VAL A 145 13.56 1.93 21.80
C VAL A 145 13.48 3.43 21.51
N SER A 146 14.61 4.12 21.66
CA SER A 146 14.79 5.52 21.33
C SER A 146 15.29 5.68 19.87
N SER A 147 16.22 6.60 19.62
CA SER A 147 16.89 6.84 18.34
C SER A 147 18.19 7.61 18.57
N LEU A 148 19.19 7.46 17.72
CA LEU A 148 20.37 8.35 17.72
C LEU A 148 19.99 9.83 17.54
N ALA A 149 18.86 10.12 16.88
CA ALA A 149 18.32 11.49 16.74
C ALA A 149 17.89 12.12 18.08
N SER A 150 17.77 11.33 19.16
CA SER A 150 17.55 11.87 20.52
C SER A 150 18.81 12.44 21.16
N LEU A 151 19.99 12.02 20.69
CA LEU A 151 21.29 12.45 21.22
C LEU A 151 21.84 13.64 20.45
N VAL A 152 21.58 13.71 19.15
CA VAL A 152 22.00 14.81 18.28
C VAL A 152 20.78 15.41 17.59
N PRO A 153 20.49 16.71 17.81
CA PRO A 153 19.45 17.40 17.06
C PRO A 153 19.78 17.42 15.56
N ILE A 154 18.84 16.96 14.75
CA ILE A 154 18.96 16.92 13.29
C ILE A 154 17.84 17.76 12.68
N TYR A 155 18.19 18.53 11.65
CA TYR A 155 17.24 19.32 10.88
C TYR A 155 16.12 18.44 10.32
N GLY A 156 14.87 18.91 10.42
CA GLY A 156 13.69 18.18 9.94
C GLY A 156 13.19 17.08 10.88
N PHE A 157 13.71 16.95 12.09
CA PHE A 157 13.19 15.98 13.09
C PHE A 157 12.63 16.66 14.35
N ALA A 158 12.10 17.89 14.24
CA ALA A 158 11.66 18.65 15.42
C ALA A 158 10.68 17.87 16.31
N ALA A 159 9.60 17.33 15.74
CA ALA A 159 8.61 16.55 16.48
C ALA A 159 9.16 15.17 16.91
N TYR A 160 9.83 14.46 16.00
CA TYR A 160 10.32 13.10 16.23
C TYR A 160 11.45 13.04 17.28
N ALA A 161 12.51 13.83 17.09
CA ALA A 161 13.66 13.86 17.99
C ALA A 161 13.25 14.34 19.39
N ALA A 162 12.32 15.31 19.49
CA ALA A 162 11.78 15.74 20.78
C ALA A 162 11.07 14.59 21.53
N ALA A 163 10.18 13.85 20.85
CA ALA A 163 9.49 12.73 21.47
C ALA A 163 10.45 11.58 21.86
N LYS A 164 11.48 11.31 21.05
CA LYS A 164 12.52 10.31 21.38
C LYS A 164 13.47 10.77 22.50
N ALA A 165 13.75 12.06 22.60
CA ALA A 165 14.48 12.64 23.73
C ALA A 165 13.66 12.55 25.04
N ALA A 166 12.34 12.76 24.97
CA ALA A 166 11.44 12.61 26.10
C ALA A 166 11.46 11.19 26.68
N ILE A 167 11.35 10.15 25.83
CA ILE A 167 11.41 8.76 26.30
C ILE A 167 12.80 8.39 26.84
N THR A 168 13.87 8.93 26.25
CA THR A 168 15.24 8.72 26.73
C THR A 168 15.41 9.25 28.16
N THR A 169 14.99 10.50 28.38
CA THR A 169 15.07 11.14 29.69
C THR A 169 14.20 10.42 30.72
N PHE A 170 12.99 10.02 30.33
CA PHE A 170 12.10 9.23 31.17
C PHE A 170 12.72 7.89 31.59
N ALA A 171 13.35 7.17 30.67
CA ALA A 171 13.99 5.90 30.97
C ALA A 171 15.20 6.07 31.91
N ASP A 172 16.01 7.12 31.72
CA ASP A 172 17.13 7.46 32.61
C ASP A 172 16.64 7.81 34.05
N ILE A 173 15.49 8.47 34.17
CA ILE A 173 14.85 8.76 35.47
C ILE A 173 14.28 7.47 36.09
N LEU A 174 13.54 6.69 35.31
CA LEU A 174 12.94 5.44 35.78
C LEU A 174 14.00 4.45 36.29
N GLN A 175 15.17 4.38 35.64
CA GLN A 175 16.28 3.57 36.13
C GLN A 175 16.77 4.01 37.52
N GLN A 176 16.76 5.31 37.84
CA GLN A 176 17.14 5.80 39.17
C GLN A 176 16.08 5.44 40.20
N GLU A 177 14.80 5.50 39.83
CA GLU A 177 13.70 5.06 40.70
C GLU A 177 13.74 3.55 40.98
N LEU A 178 14.29 2.74 40.06
CA LEU A 178 14.31 1.27 40.14
C LEU A 178 15.65 0.66 40.57
N GLU A 179 16.71 1.46 40.80
CA GLU A 179 18.12 1.02 40.83
C GLU A 179 18.39 -0.23 41.71
N ASP A 180 18.01 -0.21 42.99
CA ASP A 180 18.35 -1.28 43.95
C ASP A 180 17.25 -2.35 44.13
N MET A 181 16.04 -2.08 43.65
CA MET A 181 14.84 -2.85 44.03
C MET A 181 13.93 -3.22 42.85
N GLY A 182 14.29 -2.86 41.61
CA GLY A 182 13.44 -3.04 40.44
C GLY A 182 14.14 -3.63 39.22
N PRO A 183 13.39 -3.80 38.12
CA PRO A 183 13.94 -4.25 36.83
C PRO A 183 15.04 -3.32 36.31
N ALA A 184 16.06 -3.90 35.66
CA ALA A 184 17.05 -3.10 34.94
C ALA A 184 16.44 -2.48 33.68
N VAL A 185 16.74 -1.21 33.44
CA VAL A 185 16.22 -0.43 32.30
C VAL A 185 17.32 -0.30 31.24
N THR A 186 17.00 -0.68 30.01
CA THR A 186 17.88 -0.54 28.84
C THR A 186 17.25 0.38 27.80
N ILE A 187 18.02 1.36 27.33
CA ILE A 187 17.63 2.24 26.23
C ILE A 187 18.39 1.81 24.98
N ILE A 188 17.66 1.47 23.92
CA ILE A 188 18.23 1.15 22.61
C ILE A 188 18.26 2.44 21.78
N PHE A 189 19.39 2.74 21.15
CA PHE A 189 19.55 3.87 20.24
C PHE A 189 19.88 3.37 18.83
N PRO A 190 18.87 2.96 18.05
CA PRO A 190 19.10 2.54 16.68
C PRO A 190 19.60 3.70 15.81
N PRO A 191 20.53 3.47 14.87
CA PRO A 191 20.71 4.33 13.71
C PRO A 191 19.57 4.13 12.71
N ASP A 192 19.65 4.79 11.55
CA ASP A 192 18.77 4.50 10.42
C ASP A 192 18.80 2.99 10.15
N THR A 193 17.62 2.38 10.19
CA THR A 193 17.47 0.92 10.12
C THR A 193 16.53 0.58 8.98
N ASP A 194 16.96 -0.34 8.11
CA ASP A 194 16.22 -0.79 6.92
C ASP A 194 14.90 -1.46 7.32
N THR A 195 13.84 -0.65 7.38
CA THR A 195 12.53 -1.03 7.87
C THR A 195 11.45 -0.34 7.06
N PRO A 196 10.22 -0.89 7.02
CA PRO A 196 9.07 -0.17 6.47
C PRO A 196 8.85 1.21 7.12
N GLY A 197 9.22 1.36 8.40
CA GLY A 197 9.17 2.64 9.10
C GLY A 197 10.13 3.69 8.54
N LEU A 198 11.35 3.29 8.14
CA LEU A 198 12.31 4.18 7.48
C LEU A 198 11.84 4.59 6.07
N LEU A 199 11.19 3.67 5.35
CA LEU A 199 10.56 4.01 4.06
C LEU A 199 9.50 5.10 4.26
N ALA A 200 8.60 4.93 5.23
CA ALA A 200 7.59 5.93 5.59
C ALA A 200 8.19 7.24 6.11
N GLU A 201 9.33 7.20 6.80
CA GLU A 201 10.05 8.40 7.25
C GLU A 201 10.71 9.16 6.09
N ASN A 202 11.16 8.45 5.05
CA ASN A 202 11.83 9.05 3.88
C ASN A 202 10.86 9.75 2.93
N VAL A 203 9.57 9.43 3.03
CA VAL A 203 8.46 10.07 2.32
C VAL A 203 8.31 11.50 2.84
N GLY A 204 8.48 12.49 1.95
CA GLY A 204 8.44 13.92 2.33
C GLY A 204 9.66 14.44 3.10
N LYS A 205 10.66 13.57 3.37
CA LYS A 205 11.89 13.95 4.08
C LYS A 205 12.61 15.09 3.34
N PRO A 206 12.86 16.24 3.99
CA PRO A 206 13.60 17.34 3.38
C PRO A 206 14.95 16.86 2.84
N ALA A 207 15.34 17.34 1.66
CA ALA A 207 16.61 16.95 1.02
C ALA A 207 17.81 17.17 1.96
N THR A 208 17.79 18.26 2.74
CA THR A 208 18.81 18.53 3.75
C THR A 208 18.81 17.51 4.88
N THR A 209 17.64 17.11 5.38
CA THR A 209 17.53 16.05 6.39
C THR A 209 18.09 14.74 5.83
N ARG A 210 17.77 14.40 4.59
CA ARG A 210 18.27 13.20 3.91
C ARG A 210 19.80 13.19 3.82
N ALA A 211 20.40 14.28 3.35
CA ALA A 211 21.86 14.42 3.25
C ALA A 211 22.57 14.31 4.62
N ILE A 212 21.95 14.83 5.69
CA ILE A 212 22.48 14.71 7.05
C ILE A 212 22.34 13.26 7.58
N SER A 213 21.20 12.61 7.31
CA SER A 213 20.91 11.23 7.74
C SER A 213 21.82 10.21 7.07
N GLU A 214 22.06 10.35 5.75
CA GLU A 214 22.88 9.42 4.95
C GLU A 214 24.31 9.28 5.46
N ALA A 215 24.86 10.32 6.10
CA ALA A 215 26.19 10.27 6.71
C ALA A 215 26.29 9.26 7.88
N GLY A 216 25.15 8.85 8.46
CA GLY A 216 25.06 7.90 9.56
C GLY A 216 25.14 6.42 9.15
N GLY A 217 24.92 6.11 7.87
CA GLY A 217 24.84 4.74 7.35
C GLY A 217 23.50 4.04 7.66
N LEU A 218 23.28 2.88 7.04
CA LEU A 218 22.06 2.08 7.16
C LEU A 218 22.36 0.71 7.77
N GLU A 219 21.60 0.33 8.80
CA GLU A 219 21.73 -0.95 9.50
C GLU A 219 20.55 -1.89 9.23
N SER A 220 20.77 -3.20 9.39
CA SER A 220 19.68 -4.18 9.29
C SER A 220 18.92 -4.34 10.62
N PRO A 221 17.59 -4.60 10.60
CA PRO A 221 16.82 -4.85 11.82
C PRO A 221 17.36 -6.02 12.64
N ALA A 222 17.88 -7.06 11.97
CA ALA A 222 18.48 -8.22 12.62
C ALA A 222 19.77 -7.86 13.38
N SER A 223 20.63 -7.02 12.80
CA SER A 223 21.86 -6.53 13.46
C SER A 223 21.53 -5.72 14.71
N VAL A 224 20.58 -4.79 14.59
CA VAL A 224 20.09 -3.97 15.71
C VAL A 224 19.50 -4.85 16.80
N ALA A 225 18.62 -5.79 16.45
CA ALA A 225 17.97 -6.68 17.43
C ALA A 225 18.96 -7.61 18.14
N ALA A 226 19.92 -8.19 17.42
CA ALA A 226 20.92 -9.08 18.00
C ALA A 226 21.80 -8.36 19.03
N SER A 227 22.32 -7.18 18.67
CA SER A 227 23.12 -6.36 19.59
C SER A 227 22.29 -5.90 20.78
N ALA A 228 21.07 -5.41 20.53
CA ALA A 228 20.19 -4.91 21.57
C ALA A 228 19.81 -6.00 22.57
N MET A 229 19.40 -7.18 22.10
CA MET A 229 19.05 -8.28 22.99
C MET A 229 20.25 -8.76 23.81
N HIS A 230 21.45 -8.77 23.24
CA HIS A 230 22.68 -9.07 23.98
C HIS A 230 22.89 -8.08 25.13
N ASP A 231 22.77 -6.78 24.85
CA ASP A 231 22.96 -5.71 25.85
C ASP A 231 21.86 -5.73 26.93
N VAL A 232 20.60 -5.97 26.55
CA VAL A 232 19.45 -6.13 27.46
C VAL A 232 19.68 -7.28 28.44
N LEU A 233 20.13 -8.44 27.95
CA LEU A 233 20.37 -9.60 28.82
C LEU A 233 21.53 -9.37 29.79
N LEU A 234 22.59 -8.69 29.34
CA LEU A 234 23.70 -8.26 30.18
C LEU A 234 23.32 -7.17 31.20
N GLY A 235 22.12 -6.58 31.10
CA GLY A 235 21.68 -5.50 31.98
C GLY A 235 22.41 -4.18 31.71
N ARG A 236 22.89 -3.96 30.47
CA ARG A 236 23.48 -2.68 30.08
C ARG A 236 22.39 -1.62 29.99
N ARG A 237 22.71 -0.39 30.41
CA ARG A 237 21.75 0.71 30.42
C ARG A 237 21.54 1.27 29.03
N ARG A 238 22.58 1.28 28.19
CA ARG A 238 22.50 1.79 26.81
C ARG A 238 22.98 0.74 25.81
N SER A 239 22.17 0.51 24.78
CA SER A 239 22.50 -0.33 23.62
C SER A 239 22.74 0.56 22.41
N LEU A 240 23.98 0.64 21.96
CA LEU A 240 24.44 1.51 20.88
C LEU A 240 25.17 0.68 19.81
N LEU A 241 24.74 0.82 18.55
CA LEU A 241 25.37 0.12 17.44
C LEU A 241 26.62 0.87 16.93
N GLY A 242 27.64 0.10 16.54
CA GLY A 242 28.83 0.61 15.87
C GLY A 242 29.76 1.45 16.76
N ALA A 243 30.84 1.96 16.16
CA ALA A 243 31.76 2.88 16.84
C ALA A 243 31.16 4.30 16.96
N THR A 244 30.39 4.72 15.96
CA THR A 244 29.75 6.04 15.87
C THR A 244 28.73 6.25 17.00
N GLY A 245 27.80 5.30 17.21
CA GLY A 245 26.82 5.42 18.29
C GLY A 245 27.47 5.51 19.68
N ARG A 246 28.52 4.72 19.92
CA ARG A 246 29.30 4.76 21.18
C ARG A 246 30.00 6.10 21.40
N ALA A 247 30.69 6.62 20.37
CA ALA A 247 31.32 7.93 20.43
C ALA A 247 30.29 9.04 20.68
N LEU A 248 29.11 8.94 20.05
CA LEU A 248 28.02 9.90 20.22
C LEU A 248 27.45 9.89 21.64
N SER A 249 27.26 8.70 22.22
CA SER A 249 26.82 8.57 23.62
C SER A 249 27.81 9.21 24.59
N TRP A 250 29.11 9.09 24.37
CA TRP A 250 30.12 9.77 25.21
C TRP A 250 30.16 11.28 24.96
N ALA A 251 29.95 11.73 23.72
CA ALA A 251 29.88 13.16 23.39
C ALA A 251 28.67 13.86 24.05
N THR A 252 27.57 13.10 24.21
CA THR A 252 26.27 13.59 24.67
C THR A 252 25.91 13.10 26.07
N ALA A 253 26.81 12.36 26.73
CA ALA A 253 26.68 11.99 28.13
C ALA A 253 26.59 13.27 28.98
N GLY A 254 25.44 13.44 29.64
CA GLY A 254 25.23 14.47 30.65
C GLY A 254 25.93 14.08 31.97
N VAL A 255 25.27 14.30 33.10
CA VAL A 255 25.75 13.83 34.43
C VAL A 255 25.39 12.35 34.67
N SER A 256 24.76 11.69 33.70
CA SER A 256 24.38 10.27 33.78
C SER A 256 25.62 9.39 33.85
N ARG A 257 25.54 8.28 34.62
CA ARG A 257 26.62 7.30 34.83
C ARG A 257 26.92 6.51 33.54
N ALA A 258 27.46 7.14 32.50
CA ALA A 258 27.95 6.44 31.30
C ALA A 258 29.10 5.45 31.60
N GLN A 259 29.64 5.49 32.82
CA GLN A 259 30.66 4.61 33.37
C GLN A 259 30.37 3.10 33.24
N GLN A 260 29.10 2.68 33.11
CA GLN A 260 28.73 1.25 33.01
C GLN A 260 28.64 0.72 31.57
N ASP A 261 28.70 1.59 30.55
CA ASP A 261 28.54 1.20 29.13
C ASP A 261 29.88 1.17 28.35
N CYS A 262 31.02 1.25 29.05
CA CYS A 262 32.34 1.12 28.42
C CYS A 262 32.64 -0.35 28.10
N PRO A 263 32.98 -0.72 26.84
CA PRO A 263 33.31 -2.09 26.47
C PRO A 263 34.70 -2.54 26.96
N LEU A 264 35.51 -1.62 27.49
CA LEU A 264 36.82 -1.93 28.04
C LEU A 264 36.65 -2.49 29.46
N PRO A 265 37.36 -3.57 29.82
CA PRO A 265 37.28 -4.17 31.16
C PRO A 265 38.08 -3.34 32.18
N LEU A 266 37.76 -2.06 32.30
CA LEU A 266 38.40 -1.12 33.21
C LEU A 266 37.50 -0.84 34.42
N PRO A 267 38.07 -0.61 35.61
CA PRO A 267 37.28 -0.21 36.77
C PRO A 267 36.56 1.14 36.51
N SER A 268 35.34 1.29 37.05
CA SER A 268 34.50 2.52 36.92
C SER A 268 35.25 3.85 37.13
N PRO A 269 36.18 3.99 38.11
CA PRO A 269 36.97 5.22 38.28
C PRO A 269 37.86 5.55 37.08
N PHE A 270 38.44 4.55 36.42
CA PHE A 270 39.29 4.76 35.24
C PHE A 270 38.45 5.14 34.02
N ILE A 271 37.26 4.56 33.87
CA ILE A 271 36.32 4.94 32.81
C ILE A 271 35.87 6.38 33.02
N ALA A 272 35.59 6.78 34.26
CA ALA A 272 35.24 8.16 34.61
C ALA A 272 36.33 9.14 34.19
N VAL A 273 37.60 8.81 34.48
CA VAL A 273 38.75 9.62 34.07
C VAL A 273 38.85 9.69 32.55
N LEU A 274 38.74 8.54 31.86
CA LEU A 274 38.79 8.47 30.40
C LEU A 274 37.69 9.33 29.76
N GLU A 275 36.47 9.28 30.31
CA GLU A 275 35.32 10.04 29.85
C GLU A 275 35.54 11.55 30.02
N VAL A 276 36.06 11.99 31.17
CA VAL A 276 36.41 13.40 31.42
C VAL A 276 37.43 13.93 30.41
N PHE A 277 38.38 13.11 29.96
CA PHE A 277 39.40 13.52 28.98
C PHE A 277 38.96 13.37 27.52
N LEU A 278 38.17 12.33 27.18
CA LEU A 278 37.75 12.05 25.80
C LEU A 278 36.47 12.79 25.40
N ALA A 279 35.53 13.02 26.33
CA ALA A 279 34.28 13.70 26.02
C ALA A 279 34.51 15.12 25.44
N PRO A 280 35.46 15.95 25.93
CA PRO A 280 35.79 17.22 25.28
C PRO A 280 36.26 17.07 23.83
N LEU A 281 37.05 16.03 23.51
CA LEU A 281 37.53 15.77 22.14
C LEU A 281 36.37 15.39 21.22
N PHE A 282 35.47 14.52 21.67
CA PHE A 282 34.28 14.17 20.91
C PHE A 282 33.31 15.35 20.76
N LYS A 283 33.18 16.21 21.77
CA LYS A 283 32.41 17.46 21.68
C LYS A 283 32.99 18.43 20.66
N ILE A 284 34.32 18.54 20.54
CA ILE A 284 34.97 19.33 19.48
C ILE A 284 34.62 18.78 18.09
N ALA A 285 34.67 17.46 17.91
CA ALA A 285 34.24 16.83 16.66
C ALA A 285 32.76 17.10 16.34
N LEU A 286 31.89 17.04 17.35
CA LEU A 286 30.46 17.35 17.21
C LEU A 286 30.20 18.83 16.91
N LEU A 287 30.99 19.75 17.46
CA LEU A 287 30.96 21.17 17.08
C LEU A 287 31.36 21.37 15.62
N GLY A 288 32.37 20.63 15.14
CA GLY A 288 32.74 20.60 13.73
C GLY A 288 31.60 20.10 12.84
N PHE A 289 30.94 19.02 13.25
CA PHE A 289 29.74 18.50 12.57
C PHE A 289 28.59 19.53 12.57
N ALA A 290 28.31 20.19 13.70
CA ALA A 290 27.30 21.24 13.79
C ALA A 290 27.62 22.44 12.87
N TYR A 291 28.89 22.84 12.79
CA TYR A 291 29.34 23.88 11.86
C TYR A 291 29.20 23.44 10.40
N TRP A 292 29.51 22.18 10.10
CA TRP A 292 29.27 21.59 8.77
C TRP A 292 27.78 21.58 8.42
N CYS A 293 26.89 21.12 9.31
CA CYS A 293 25.45 21.16 9.10
C CYS A 293 24.96 22.59 8.85
N ARG A 294 25.45 23.57 9.62
CA ARG A 294 25.14 24.99 9.43
C ARG A 294 25.62 25.51 8.07
N ALA A 295 26.87 25.22 7.71
CA ALA A 295 27.44 25.63 6.43
C ALA A 295 26.68 24.98 5.26
N TYR A 296 26.30 23.71 5.39
CA TYR A 296 25.49 22.99 4.42
C TYR A 296 24.11 23.64 4.27
N LEU A 297 23.41 23.90 5.38
CA LEU A 297 22.12 24.62 5.37
C LEU A 297 22.20 25.98 4.66
N VAL A 298 23.30 26.72 4.85
CA VAL A 298 23.53 28.03 4.20
C VAL A 298 23.90 27.88 2.71
N GLN A 299 24.74 26.91 2.35
CA GLN A 299 25.18 26.66 0.96
C GLN A 299 24.09 26.03 0.09
N SER A 300 23.20 25.23 0.67
CA SER A 300 22.05 24.62 0.00
C SER A 300 20.95 25.63 -0.34
N GLY A 301 21.11 26.92 -0.03
CA GLY A 301 20.20 27.98 -0.46
C GLY A 301 18.82 27.96 0.21
N PHE A 302 18.69 27.36 1.40
CA PHE A 302 17.43 27.32 2.12
C PHE A 302 17.10 28.69 2.74
N HIS A 303 16.47 29.54 1.92
CA HIS A 303 15.51 30.53 2.39
C HIS A 303 14.17 29.81 2.63
N PRO A 304 13.37 30.18 3.65
CA PRO A 304 12.00 29.67 3.84
C PRO A 304 11.02 29.98 2.67
N CYS A 305 11.51 30.51 1.54
CA CYS A 305 10.71 30.90 0.37
C CYS A 305 10.71 29.88 -0.80
N CYS A 306 11.36 28.73 -0.69
CA CYS A 306 11.55 27.82 -1.85
C CYS A 306 10.80 26.48 -1.75
N MET A 307 9.64 26.43 -1.10
CA MET A 307 8.70 25.34 -1.36
C MET A 307 7.98 25.62 -2.67
N GLU A 308 7.84 24.61 -3.53
CA GLU A 308 6.92 24.70 -4.67
C GLU A 308 5.54 25.12 -4.16
N PRO A 309 4.79 25.97 -4.91
CA PRO A 309 3.45 26.37 -4.51
C PRO A 309 2.57 25.16 -4.18
N ALA A 310 1.85 25.23 -3.07
CA ALA A 310 0.92 24.20 -2.66
C ALA A 310 -0.24 24.07 -3.66
N ALA A 311 -0.65 22.85 -3.97
CA ALA A 311 -1.84 22.59 -4.78
C ALA A 311 -3.04 23.40 -4.30
N GLY A 312 -3.68 24.12 -5.22
CA GLY A 312 -4.83 24.98 -4.94
C GLY A 312 -4.53 26.40 -4.48
N THR A 313 -3.27 26.78 -4.19
CA THR A 313 -2.94 28.20 -3.94
C THR A 313 -2.92 29.01 -5.24
N PRO A 314 -3.13 30.34 -5.20
CA PRO A 314 -3.10 31.18 -6.40
C PRO A 314 -1.81 31.03 -7.22
N GLU A 315 -0.66 30.91 -6.55
CA GLU A 315 0.65 30.75 -7.20
C GLU A 315 0.76 29.39 -7.91
N PHE A 316 0.19 28.33 -7.32
CA PHE A 316 0.11 27.01 -7.95
C PHE A 316 -0.77 27.06 -9.20
N ILE A 317 -1.93 27.72 -9.12
CA ILE A 317 -2.86 27.84 -10.25
C ILE A 317 -2.21 28.63 -11.40
N GLU A 318 -1.51 29.72 -11.11
CA GLU A 318 -0.76 30.47 -12.12
C GLU A 318 0.27 29.57 -12.83
N LYS A 319 1.04 28.80 -12.05
CA LYS A 319 2.02 27.83 -12.59
C LYS A 319 1.35 26.72 -13.42
N LEU A 320 0.23 26.18 -12.95
CA LEU A 320 -0.55 25.15 -13.64
C LEU A 320 -1.06 25.64 -15.00
N LEU A 321 -1.59 26.87 -15.05
CA LEU A 321 -2.13 27.46 -16.28
C LEU A 321 -1.04 27.87 -17.27
N GLY A 322 0.17 28.21 -16.79
CA GLY A 322 1.33 28.49 -17.62
C GLY A 322 2.04 27.27 -18.21
N ARG A 323 1.66 26.05 -17.78
CA ARG A 323 2.29 24.80 -18.22
C ARG A 323 1.67 24.27 -19.52
N GLU A 324 2.52 23.76 -20.41
CA GLU A 324 2.09 23.06 -21.61
C GLU A 324 1.75 21.60 -21.30
N PHE A 325 0.61 21.15 -21.82
CA PHE A 325 0.09 19.79 -21.68
C PHE A 325 -0.21 19.20 -23.06
N LEU A 326 -0.37 17.88 -23.13
CA LEU A 326 -0.65 17.19 -24.38
C LEU A 326 -2.07 17.50 -24.88
N ASP A 327 -2.23 17.40 -26.19
CA ASP A 327 -3.53 17.43 -26.86
C ASP A 327 -4.39 16.24 -26.37
N PRO A 328 -5.67 16.44 -26.02
CA PRO A 328 -6.57 15.35 -25.67
C PRO A 328 -6.91 14.40 -26.83
N GLU A 329 -6.82 14.79 -28.10
CA GLU A 329 -7.28 13.96 -29.23
C GLU A 329 -6.73 12.51 -29.25
N PRO A 330 -5.45 12.23 -28.96
CA PRO A 330 -4.94 10.86 -28.93
C PRO A 330 -5.48 10.03 -27.74
N PHE A 331 -5.90 10.71 -26.67
CA PHE A 331 -6.24 10.14 -25.38
C PHE A 331 -7.75 10.00 -25.17
N VAL A 332 -8.57 10.72 -25.93
CA VAL A 332 -10.01 10.88 -25.73
C VAL A 332 -10.76 10.52 -27.01
N ASP A 333 -11.85 9.76 -26.89
CA ASP A 333 -12.72 9.46 -28.01
C ASP A 333 -13.91 10.43 -28.03
N TYR A 334 -14.15 11.08 -29.17
CA TYR A 334 -15.31 11.94 -29.36
C TYR A 334 -16.42 11.15 -30.05
N LYS A 335 -17.59 11.05 -29.41
CA LYS A 335 -18.72 10.23 -29.91
C LYS A 335 -20.04 11.00 -29.84
N LEU A 336 -20.96 10.68 -30.75
CA LEU A 336 -22.35 11.09 -30.65
C LEU A 336 -23.05 10.31 -29.53
N GLY A 337 -24.02 10.92 -28.86
CA GLY A 337 -24.66 10.26 -27.72
C GLY A 337 -25.44 9.00 -28.07
N GLU A 338 -25.83 8.79 -29.34
CA GLU A 338 -26.46 7.55 -29.81
C GLU A 338 -25.47 6.37 -29.91
N GLU A 339 -24.19 6.67 -30.14
CA GLU A 339 -23.11 5.68 -30.22
C GLU A 339 -22.69 5.17 -28.84
N VAL A 340 -23.06 5.89 -27.78
CA VAL A 340 -22.67 5.59 -26.40
C VAL A 340 -23.77 4.77 -25.69
N ASN A 341 -23.73 3.47 -25.89
CA ASN A 341 -24.66 2.49 -25.29
C ASN A 341 -23.90 1.22 -24.85
N GLY A 342 -24.54 0.40 -24.01
CA GLY A 342 -23.92 -0.80 -23.44
C GLY A 342 -23.38 -1.77 -24.49
N PHE A 343 -24.13 -2.01 -25.57
CA PHE A 343 -23.72 -2.93 -26.63
C PHE A 343 -22.44 -2.49 -27.35
N ASN A 344 -22.34 -1.21 -27.73
CA ASN A 344 -21.15 -0.70 -28.39
C ASN A 344 -19.93 -0.73 -27.46
N LEU A 345 -20.09 -0.31 -26.20
CA LEU A 345 -18.99 -0.31 -25.24
C LEU A 345 -18.54 -1.71 -24.82
N GLU A 346 -19.44 -2.71 -24.86
CA GLU A 346 -19.10 -4.12 -24.66
C GLU A 346 -18.21 -4.66 -25.80
N ASN A 347 -18.45 -4.23 -27.04
CA ASN A 347 -17.73 -4.72 -28.23
C ASN A 347 -16.43 -3.95 -28.49
N GLU A 348 -16.47 -2.62 -28.41
CA GLU A 348 -15.32 -1.74 -28.68
C GLU A 348 -14.40 -1.58 -27.46
N GLY A 349 -14.94 -1.82 -26.27
CA GLY A 349 -14.27 -1.56 -25.00
C GLY A 349 -14.48 -0.13 -24.49
N PHE A 350 -14.30 0.05 -23.18
CA PHE A 350 -14.39 1.34 -22.50
C PHE A 350 -13.06 1.66 -21.81
N GLN A 351 -12.05 1.99 -22.62
CA GLN A 351 -10.66 2.17 -22.16
C GLN A 351 -10.21 3.63 -22.12
N LYS A 352 -10.80 4.51 -22.94
CA LYS A 352 -10.50 5.95 -23.03
C LYS A 352 -11.68 6.80 -22.55
N PRO A 353 -11.44 8.02 -22.04
CA PRO A 353 -12.49 8.99 -21.82
C PRO A 353 -13.28 9.22 -23.11
N ILE A 354 -14.61 9.23 -22.99
CA ILE A 354 -15.51 9.48 -24.11
C ILE A 354 -16.17 10.83 -23.89
N VAL A 355 -15.97 11.77 -24.82
CA VAL A 355 -16.59 13.09 -24.77
C VAL A 355 -17.76 13.16 -25.76
N ILE A 356 -18.90 13.62 -25.26
CA ILE A 356 -20.14 13.80 -25.99
C ILE A 356 -20.50 15.28 -25.95
N SER A 357 -20.63 15.88 -27.13
CA SER A 357 -20.80 17.33 -27.31
C SER A 357 -22.12 17.88 -26.75
N ASN A 358 -23.16 17.05 -26.66
CA ASN A 358 -24.44 17.42 -26.06
C ASN A 358 -25.13 16.17 -25.49
N LYS A 359 -26.23 16.38 -24.76
CA LYS A 359 -26.96 15.30 -24.09
C LYS A 359 -27.85 14.44 -25.01
N ASP A 360 -28.00 14.81 -26.28
CA ASP A 360 -28.88 14.11 -27.21
C ASP A 360 -28.35 12.70 -27.46
N GLY A 361 -29.25 11.72 -27.63
CA GLY A 361 -28.89 10.30 -27.74
C GLY A 361 -28.59 9.60 -26.40
N LEU A 362 -28.08 10.29 -25.37
CA LEU A 362 -27.72 9.68 -24.07
C LEU A 362 -28.92 9.23 -23.22
N ARG A 363 -30.13 9.68 -23.58
CA ARG A 363 -31.39 9.47 -22.82
C ARG A 363 -31.28 9.90 -21.35
N MET A 364 -30.37 10.81 -21.03
CA MET A 364 -30.23 11.38 -19.69
C MET A 364 -31.31 12.44 -19.43
N LYS A 365 -31.56 12.74 -18.16
CA LYS A 365 -32.44 13.83 -17.75
C LYS A 365 -31.72 14.68 -16.71
N VAL A 366 -31.41 15.90 -17.07
CA VAL A 366 -30.84 16.94 -16.21
C VAL A 366 -31.75 18.17 -16.23
N PRO A 367 -31.66 19.05 -15.22
CA PRO A 367 -32.38 20.33 -15.22
C PRO A 367 -32.07 21.18 -16.46
N PRO A 368 -32.88 22.22 -16.75
CA PRO A 368 -32.59 23.17 -17.83
C PRO A 368 -31.34 24.00 -17.52
N SER A 369 -30.75 24.64 -18.55
CA SER A 369 -29.49 25.40 -18.42
C SER A 369 -29.60 26.64 -17.53
N ASN A 370 -30.79 27.16 -17.28
CA ASN A 370 -31.05 28.28 -16.37
C ASN A 370 -31.23 27.86 -14.90
N PHE A 371 -31.06 26.59 -14.57
CA PHE A 371 -31.18 26.05 -13.21
C PHE A 371 -30.04 26.53 -12.32
N THR A 372 -30.36 27.06 -11.14
CA THR A 372 -29.42 27.74 -10.24
C THR A 372 -29.12 26.94 -8.97
N LEU A 373 -28.15 27.39 -8.15
CA LEU A 373 -27.91 26.76 -6.85
C LEU A 373 -29.05 27.00 -5.84
N HIS A 374 -29.82 28.07 -5.99
CA HIS A 374 -31.05 28.26 -5.21
C HIS A 374 -32.10 27.18 -5.56
N ASP A 375 -32.17 26.75 -6.81
CA ASP A 375 -33.05 25.65 -7.21
C ASP A 375 -32.59 24.30 -6.65
N VAL A 376 -31.27 24.08 -6.51
CA VAL A 376 -30.72 22.92 -5.79
C VAL A 376 -31.24 22.89 -4.36
N VAL A 377 -31.16 24.01 -3.63
CA VAL A 377 -31.68 24.15 -2.26
C VAL A 377 -33.19 23.89 -2.21
N ASN A 378 -33.96 24.50 -3.12
CA ASN A 378 -35.42 24.37 -3.17
C ASN A 378 -35.89 22.92 -3.43
N LEU A 379 -35.12 22.15 -4.21
CA LEU A 379 -35.41 20.74 -4.54
C LEU A 379 -34.77 19.75 -3.55
N THR A 380 -34.09 20.23 -2.52
CA THR A 380 -33.44 19.41 -1.50
C THR A 380 -33.86 19.93 -0.11
N ASP A 381 -32.92 20.27 0.76
CA ASP A 381 -33.15 20.93 2.05
C ASP A 381 -31.92 21.80 2.38
N PRO A 382 -32.10 23.11 2.68
CA PRO A 382 -30.99 24.01 3.02
C PRO A 382 -30.16 23.56 4.22
N LYS A 383 -30.72 22.76 5.15
CA LYS A 383 -30.04 22.31 6.37
C LYS A 383 -29.20 21.05 6.17
N ILE A 384 -29.21 20.45 4.98
CA ILE A 384 -28.40 19.25 4.71
C ILE A 384 -26.92 19.61 4.92
N PRO A 385 -26.20 18.90 5.81
CA PRO A 385 -24.76 19.06 5.91
C PRO A 385 -24.12 18.48 4.66
N ILE A 386 -23.25 19.27 4.03
CA ILE A 386 -22.46 18.86 2.86
C ILE A 386 -20.97 19.00 3.18
N ASP A 387 -20.17 18.13 2.59
CA ASP A 387 -18.72 18.23 2.64
C ASP A 387 -18.26 19.26 1.59
N VAL A 388 -17.46 20.22 2.05
CA VAL A 388 -16.97 21.37 1.29
C VAL A 388 -15.46 21.41 1.40
N ILE A 389 -14.78 21.59 0.29
CA ILE A 389 -13.32 21.67 0.23
C ILE A 389 -12.92 23.14 0.23
N ASP A 390 -12.05 23.53 1.17
CA ASP A 390 -11.26 24.75 0.98
C ASP A 390 -10.12 24.44 0.01
N VAL A 391 -10.18 25.06 -1.16
CA VAL A 391 -9.26 24.82 -2.27
C VAL A 391 -7.83 25.22 -1.91
N ALA A 392 -7.62 26.32 -1.20
CA ALA A 392 -6.27 26.80 -0.88
C ALA A 392 -5.58 25.92 0.18
N LEU A 393 -6.37 25.35 1.10
CA LEU A 393 -5.87 24.48 2.16
C LEU A 393 -5.84 23.00 1.76
N GLN A 394 -6.52 22.62 0.67
CA GLN A 394 -6.80 21.23 0.28
C GLN A 394 -7.35 20.43 1.47
N SER A 395 -8.30 21.02 2.19
CA SER A 395 -8.86 20.46 3.42
C SER A 395 -10.38 20.45 3.39
N ASP A 396 -10.98 19.37 3.89
CA ASP A 396 -12.43 19.26 4.03
C ASP A 396 -12.95 20.05 5.23
N MET A 397 -14.13 20.63 5.06
CA MET A 397 -14.95 21.21 6.12
C MET A 397 -16.43 20.88 5.86
N ARG A 398 -17.27 21.07 6.87
CA ARG A 398 -18.72 20.88 6.74
C ARG A 398 -19.46 22.20 6.83
N LEU A 399 -20.38 22.41 5.90
CA LEU A 399 -21.33 23.51 5.89
C LEU A 399 -22.72 22.95 5.63
N SER A 400 -23.77 23.68 5.99
CA SER A 400 -25.09 23.40 5.42
C SER A 400 -25.14 23.83 3.95
N LEU A 401 -25.97 23.16 3.15
CA LEU A 401 -26.16 23.50 1.75
C LEU A 401 -26.60 24.96 1.56
N GLY A 402 -27.47 25.46 2.43
CA GLY A 402 -27.91 26.86 2.42
C GLY A 402 -26.76 27.84 2.64
N GLU A 403 -25.95 27.63 3.69
CA GLU A 403 -24.77 28.46 3.99
C GLU A 403 -23.76 28.46 2.83
N PHE A 404 -23.53 27.30 2.22
CA PHE A 404 -22.64 27.21 1.06
C PHE A 404 -23.16 28.03 -0.12
N VAL A 405 -24.46 27.94 -0.44
CA VAL A 405 -25.04 28.71 -1.55
C VAL A 405 -25.00 30.23 -1.29
N GLU A 406 -25.19 30.65 -0.05
CA GLU A 406 -25.00 32.05 0.35
C GLU A 406 -23.55 32.52 0.12
N GLN A 407 -22.58 31.72 0.58
CA GLN A 407 -21.16 32.01 0.36
C GLN A 407 -20.79 31.98 -1.14
N PHE A 408 -21.37 31.07 -1.90
CA PHE A 408 -21.18 30.97 -3.35
C PHE A 408 -21.55 32.28 -4.06
N TYR A 409 -22.67 32.89 -3.70
CA TYR A 409 -23.11 34.14 -4.33
C TYR A 409 -22.57 35.42 -3.66
N SER A 410 -21.93 35.31 -2.49
CA SER A 410 -21.29 36.45 -1.82
C SER A 410 -20.15 37.05 -2.68
N LYS A 411 -20.06 38.39 -2.70
CA LYS A 411 -18.99 39.12 -3.41
C LYS A 411 -18.50 40.31 -2.57
N PRO A 412 -17.17 40.48 -2.37
CA PRO A 412 -16.10 39.55 -2.73
C PRO A 412 -16.17 38.26 -1.91
N ARG A 413 -15.57 37.17 -2.40
CA ARG A 413 -15.47 35.91 -1.67
C ARG A 413 -14.20 35.91 -0.83
N ASP A 414 -14.30 35.51 0.43
CA ASP A 414 -13.14 35.40 1.33
C ASP A 414 -12.29 34.15 1.03
N ARG A 415 -12.94 33.06 0.61
CA ARG A 415 -12.31 31.75 0.32
C ARG A 415 -12.89 31.17 -0.97
N ILE A 416 -12.08 30.34 -1.64
CA ILE A 416 -12.52 29.56 -2.79
C ILE A 416 -12.95 28.18 -2.27
N LEU A 417 -14.24 27.91 -2.35
CA LEU A 417 -14.86 26.68 -1.87
C LEU A 417 -15.33 25.81 -3.03
N ASN A 418 -15.29 24.50 -2.82
CA ASN A 418 -15.68 23.52 -3.83
C ASN A 418 -16.51 22.40 -3.21
N VAL A 419 -17.55 21.96 -3.90
CA VAL A 419 -18.37 20.80 -3.50
C VAL A 419 -18.32 19.78 -4.62
N LEU A 420 -17.83 18.58 -4.31
CA LEU A 420 -17.66 17.49 -5.28
C LEU A 420 -18.59 16.29 -4.98
N SER A 421 -19.02 16.13 -3.73
CA SER A 421 -19.61 14.89 -3.22
C SER A 421 -21.04 15.04 -2.70
N PHE A 422 -21.79 16.07 -3.11
CA PHE A 422 -23.19 16.20 -2.70
C PHE A 422 -24.08 15.17 -3.41
N GLU A 423 -24.26 14.02 -2.75
CA GLU A 423 -25.14 12.92 -3.17
C GLU A 423 -26.60 13.33 -2.96
N TYR A 424 -27.40 13.25 -4.02
CA TYR A 424 -28.77 13.77 -3.99
C TYR A 424 -29.84 12.75 -4.39
N SER A 425 -29.52 11.45 -4.49
CA SER A 425 -30.46 10.41 -4.96
C SER A 425 -31.76 10.37 -4.15
N ARG A 426 -31.69 10.62 -2.84
CA ARG A 426 -32.84 10.53 -1.92
C ARG A 426 -33.66 11.82 -1.81
N THR A 427 -33.35 12.85 -2.60
CA THR A 427 -34.02 14.16 -2.58
C THR A 427 -35.08 14.31 -3.67
N LYS A 428 -35.82 15.43 -3.71
CA LYS A 428 -36.74 15.73 -4.83
C LYS A 428 -35.97 15.95 -6.13
N LEU A 429 -34.78 16.58 -6.06
CA LEU A 429 -33.85 16.71 -7.18
C LEU A 429 -33.48 15.33 -7.75
N GLY A 430 -33.24 14.35 -6.88
CA GLY A 430 -32.93 12.98 -7.28
C GLY A 430 -34.03 12.34 -8.11
N ARG A 431 -35.30 12.66 -7.85
CA ARG A 431 -36.46 12.11 -8.57
C ARG A 431 -36.66 12.75 -9.95
N CYS A 432 -36.20 13.98 -10.15
CA CYS A 432 -36.34 14.67 -11.44
C CYS A 432 -35.15 14.49 -12.38
N THR A 433 -34.02 13.96 -11.91
CA THR A 433 -32.84 13.66 -12.75
C THR A 433 -32.67 12.16 -13.05
N ARG A 434 -31.99 11.88 -14.16
CA ARG A 434 -31.62 10.54 -14.61
C ARG A 434 -30.22 10.59 -15.25
N PRO A 435 -29.26 9.76 -14.79
CA PRO A 435 -27.97 9.59 -15.45
C PRO A 435 -28.11 9.15 -16.92
N PRO A 436 -27.04 9.23 -17.73
CA PRO A 436 -26.99 8.59 -19.05
C PRO A 436 -27.44 7.14 -18.98
N HIS A 437 -28.19 6.67 -19.99
CA HIS A 437 -28.78 5.34 -19.95
C HIS A 437 -27.72 4.23 -19.86
N VAL A 438 -26.59 4.43 -20.55
CA VAL A 438 -25.43 3.54 -20.51
C VAL A 438 -24.90 3.26 -19.11
N VAL A 439 -25.02 4.22 -18.17
CA VAL A 439 -24.63 4.01 -16.77
C VAL A 439 -25.46 2.90 -16.15
N LYS A 440 -26.78 2.86 -16.44
CA LYS A 440 -27.66 1.78 -15.94
C LYS A 440 -27.32 0.44 -16.61
N GLU A 441 -26.96 0.44 -17.88
CA GLU A 441 -26.60 -0.78 -18.62
C GLU A 441 -25.32 -1.42 -18.10
N LEU A 442 -24.34 -0.61 -17.66
CA LEU A 442 -23.02 -1.09 -17.26
C LEU A 442 -22.82 -1.24 -15.73
N SER A 443 -23.60 -0.51 -14.93
CA SER A 443 -23.45 -0.43 -13.48
C SER A 443 -23.64 -1.79 -12.78
N LEU A 444 -22.64 -2.22 -12.00
CA LEU A 444 -22.77 -3.41 -11.15
C LEU A 444 -23.90 -3.25 -10.12
N VAL A 445 -24.13 -2.05 -9.60
CA VAL A 445 -25.20 -1.80 -8.61
C VAL A 445 -26.58 -1.98 -9.25
N ASP A 446 -26.75 -1.65 -10.54
CA ASP A 446 -28.03 -1.81 -11.22
C ASP A 446 -28.27 -3.24 -11.71
N ASN A 447 -27.20 -3.97 -12.05
CA ASN A 447 -27.29 -5.27 -12.71
C ASN A 447 -26.97 -6.47 -11.81
N CYS A 448 -26.39 -6.25 -10.63
CA CYS A 448 -25.99 -7.33 -9.71
C CYS A 448 -26.61 -7.18 -8.31
N TRP A 449 -26.89 -5.97 -7.83
CA TRP A 449 -27.42 -5.79 -6.48
C TRP A 449 -28.90 -6.22 -6.40
N PRO A 450 -29.28 -7.17 -5.52
CA PRO A 450 -30.64 -7.66 -5.42
C PRO A 450 -31.58 -6.61 -4.82
N GLU A 451 -32.85 -6.61 -5.22
CA GLU A 451 -33.86 -5.78 -4.57
C GLU A 451 -34.18 -6.35 -3.17
N PRO A 452 -34.35 -5.49 -2.15
CA PRO A 452 -34.65 -5.92 -0.78
C PRO A 452 -35.98 -6.67 -0.72
N SER A 453 -36.09 -7.67 0.16
CA SER A 453 -37.38 -8.30 0.45
C SER A 453 -38.16 -7.49 1.48
N ASP A 454 -39.47 -7.66 1.58
CA ASP A 454 -40.33 -6.94 2.54
C ASP A 454 -39.86 -7.12 4.00
N GLU A 455 -39.14 -8.21 4.31
CA GLU A 455 -38.57 -8.49 5.64
C GLU A 455 -37.29 -7.69 5.96
N ASP A 456 -36.59 -7.16 4.95
CA ASP A 456 -35.31 -6.46 5.10
C ASP A 456 -35.45 -4.95 5.39
N GLU A 457 -36.62 -4.36 5.10
CA GLU A 457 -36.89 -2.94 5.38
C GLU A 457 -36.98 -2.67 6.89
N GLU A 458 -37.56 -3.59 7.67
CA GLU A 458 -37.79 -3.43 9.13
C GLU A 458 -36.50 -3.50 9.98
N LEU A 459 -35.41 -4.09 9.46
CA LEU A 459 -34.17 -4.31 10.22
C LEU A 459 -33.06 -3.27 9.92
N SER A 460 -33.33 -2.32 9.04
CA SER A 460 -32.32 -1.41 8.51
C SER A 460 -32.03 -0.22 9.46
N SER A 461 -30.97 -0.35 10.25
CA SER A 461 -30.29 0.85 10.79
C SER A 461 -29.61 1.62 9.63
N PRO A 462 -29.51 2.96 9.68
CA PRO A 462 -29.00 3.77 8.57
C PRO A 462 -27.56 3.44 8.12
N THR A 463 -26.80 2.66 8.90
CA THR A 463 -25.36 2.48 8.75
C THR A 463 -24.89 1.07 8.37
N SER A 464 -25.76 0.11 8.04
CA SER A 464 -25.28 -1.23 7.66
C SER A 464 -26.20 -1.94 6.67
N SER A 465 -25.72 -2.14 5.43
CA SER A 465 -26.29 -2.96 4.35
C SER A 465 -27.27 -2.32 3.34
N ALA A 466 -27.42 -1.00 3.30
CA ALA A 466 -28.24 -0.35 2.27
C ALA A 466 -27.57 -0.37 0.87
N LYS A 467 -28.39 -0.37 -0.19
CA LYS A 467 -27.95 -0.27 -1.60
C LYS A 467 -27.07 0.99 -1.80
N PRO A 468 -25.87 0.89 -2.39
CA PRO A 468 -24.97 2.03 -2.58
C PRO A 468 -25.61 3.11 -3.46
N HIS A 469 -25.61 4.36 -2.98
CA HIS A 469 -26.06 5.53 -3.74
C HIS A 469 -24.85 6.39 -4.11
N VAL A 470 -24.29 6.13 -5.28
CA VAL A 470 -23.09 6.85 -5.78
C VAL A 470 -23.27 7.38 -7.21
N LYS A 471 -24.47 7.23 -7.79
CA LYS A 471 -24.73 7.53 -9.21
C LYS A 471 -25.16 8.97 -9.49
N LYS A 472 -25.41 9.77 -8.46
CA LYS A 472 -26.01 11.11 -8.56
C LYS A 472 -25.34 12.07 -7.58
N TYR A 473 -24.32 12.75 -8.08
CA TYR A 473 -23.63 13.86 -7.41
C TYR A 473 -23.94 15.18 -8.11
N CYS A 474 -24.11 16.23 -7.30
CA CYS A 474 -24.27 17.61 -7.73
C CYS A 474 -23.01 18.36 -7.30
N LEU A 475 -22.18 18.75 -8.26
CA LEU A 475 -20.93 19.44 -8.00
C LEU A 475 -21.13 20.94 -8.21
N MET A 476 -20.72 21.72 -7.22
CA MET A 476 -20.90 23.16 -7.18
C MET A 476 -19.55 23.78 -6.89
N SER A 477 -18.98 24.47 -7.86
CA SER A 477 -17.59 24.89 -7.79
C SER A 477 -17.45 26.37 -8.11
N MET A 478 -16.79 27.09 -7.21
CA MET A 478 -16.40 28.48 -7.45
C MET A 478 -15.32 28.55 -8.55
N ALA A 479 -15.26 29.68 -9.26
CA ALA A 479 -14.14 30.00 -10.14
C ALA A 479 -12.82 29.97 -9.37
N GLY A 480 -11.80 29.35 -9.94
CA GLY A 480 -10.50 29.09 -9.31
C GLY A 480 -10.41 27.77 -8.56
N SER A 481 -11.51 27.02 -8.39
CA SER A 481 -11.47 25.74 -7.67
C SER A 481 -10.61 24.69 -8.39
N TYR A 482 -9.78 23.99 -7.62
CA TYR A 482 -8.90 22.94 -8.08
C TYR A 482 -9.03 21.68 -7.21
N THR A 483 -9.12 20.53 -7.88
CA THR A 483 -9.03 19.19 -7.27
C THR A 483 -7.80 18.53 -7.85
N ASP A 484 -6.87 18.14 -6.97
CA ASP A 484 -5.60 17.53 -7.38
C ASP A 484 -5.79 16.14 -8.02
N PHE A 485 -4.70 15.56 -8.53
CA PHE A 485 -4.72 14.26 -9.20
C PHE A 485 -5.26 13.18 -8.28
N HIS A 486 -6.26 12.44 -8.75
CA HIS A 486 -6.84 11.33 -8.01
C HIS A 486 -7.37 10.24 -8.95
N ILE A 487 -7.66 9.09 -8.37
CA ILE A 487 -8.44 8.02 -8.97
C ILE A 487 -9.76 7.95 -8.19
N ASP A 488 -10.88 7.84 -8.90
CA ASP A 488 -12.19 7.69 -8.27
C ASP A 488 -12.27 6.43 -7.39
N PHE A 489 -12.98 6.56 -6.27
CA PHE A 489 -13.06 5.54 -5.23
C PHE A 489 -13.52 4.16 -5.76
N GLY A 490 -12.85 3.10 -5.30
CA GLY A 490 -13.04 1.72 -5.76
C GLY A 490 -12.66 1.50 -7.24
N GLY A 491 -11.92 2.43 -7.84
CA GLY A 491 -11.62 2.43 -9.27
C GLY A 491 -12.88 2.57 -10.13
N SER A 492 -13.88 3.31 -9.66
CA SER A 492 -15.14 3.48 -10.39
C SER A 492 -14.96 4.26 -11.70
N SER A 493 -15.86 4.01 -12.65
CA SER A 493 -16.04 4.89 -13.82
C SER A 493 -16.97 6.03 -13.46
N VAL A 494 -16.85 7.15 -14.16
CA VAL A 494 -17.61 8.38 -13.88
C VAL A 494 -18.36 8.84 -15.11
N TRP A 495 -19.58 9.35 -14.92
CA TRP A 495 -20.25 10.21 -15.88
C TRP A 495 -20.28 11.63 -15.33
N TYR A 496 -20.04 12.63 -16.18
CA TYR A 496 -19.86 14.01 -15.76
C TYR A 496 -20.44 14.97 -16.81
N HIS A 497 -21.45 15.76 -16.44
CA HIS A 497 -22.17 16.66 -17.34
C HIS A 497 -22.18 18.09 -16.82
N VAL A 498 -21.58 19.01 -17.58
CA VAL A 498 -21.51 20.42 -17.21
C VAL A 498 -22.83 21.09 -17.56
N LEU A 499 -23.61 21.51 -16.55
CA LEU A 499 -24.87 22.20 -16.80
C LEU A 499 -24.64 23.64 -17.26
N TRP A 500 -23.79 24.36 -16.52
CA TRP A 500 -23.26 25.67 -16.86
C TRP A 500 -21.89 25.88 -16.22
N GLY A 501 -21.13 26.83 -16.77
CA GLY A 501 -19.72 27.03 -16.47
C GLY A 501 -18.81 26.14 -17.32
N GLU A 502 -17.59 25.91 -16.85
CA GLU A 502 -16.55 25.16 -17.57
C GLU A 502 -15.68 24.36 -16.60
N LYS A 503 -15.08 23.27 -17.08
CA LYS A 503 -14.10 22.45 -16.36
C LYS A 503 -12.93 22.10 -17.25
N ILE A 504 -11.73 22.08 -16.69
CA ILE A 504 -10.53 21.61 -17.36
C ILE A 504 -10.04 20.37 -16.62
N PHE A 505 -10.06 19.23 -17.30
CA PHE A 505 -9.55 17.96 -16.83
C PHE A 505 -8.10 17.77 -17.31
N TYR A 506 -7.24 17.33 -16.41
CA TYR A 506 -5.88 16.89 -16.70
C TYR A 506 -5.85 15.38 -16.54
N VAL A 507 -5.77 14.62 -17.64
CA VAL A 507 -6.00 13.16 -17.62
C VAL A 507 -4.75 12.38 -18.04
N THR A 508 -4.52 11.24 -17.40
CA THR A 508 -3.49 10.28 -17.80
C THR A 508 -4.00 8.84 -17.68
N PRO A 509 -3.64 7.94 -18.62
CA PRO A 509 -4.15 6.57 -18.63
C PRO A 509 -3.63 5.75 -17.45
N PRO A 510 -4.39 4.76 -16.95
CA PRO A 510 -4.02 3.91 -15.82
C PRO A 510 -2.97 2.83 -16.17
N ARG A 511 -1.82 3.23 -16.70
CA ARG A 511 -0.72 2.30 -16.96
C ARG A 511 -0.01 1.96 -15.65
N ARG A 512 0.44 0.71 -15.53
CA ARG A 512 1.17 0.21 -14.35
C ARG A 512 2.22 1.18 -13.77
N PRO A 513 3.18 1.73 -14.55
CA PRO A 513 4.18 2.63 -13.99
C PRO A 513 3.60 3.98 -13.51
N TYR A 514 2.46 4.43 -14.05
CA TYR A 514 1.81 5.68 -13.66
C TYR A 514 0.97 5.48 -12.40
N LEU A 515 0.34 4.31 -12.27
CA LEU A 515 -0.33 3.87 -11.04
C LEU A 515 0.66 3.71 -9.88
N GLU A 516 1.81 3.05 -10.12
CA GLU A 516 2.87 2.91 -9.12
C GLU A 516 3.40 4.29 -8.66
N ALA A 517 3.63 5.21 -9.59
CA ALA A 517 4.00 6.59 -9.27
C ALA A 517 2.89 7.33 -8.50
N TYR A 518 1.62 7.13 -8.88
CA TYR A 518 0.47 7.76 -8.23
C TYR A 518 0.34 7.30 -6.78
N TRP A 519 0.43 6.01 -6.51
CA TRP A 519 0.32 5.50 -5.14
C TRP A 519 1.52 5.89 -4.27
N SER A 520 2.71 6.04 -4.86
CA SER A 520 3.89 6.60 -4.19
C SER A 520 3.67 8.07 -3.83
N TRP A 521 3.13 8.86 -4.77
CA TRP A 521 2.82 10.28 -4.58
C TRP A 521 1.66 10.51 -3.60
N ASN A 522 0.58 9.75 -3.70
CA ASN A 522 -0.59 9.85 -2.83
C ASN A 522 -0.28 9.38 -1.40
N GLY A 523 0.72 8.50 -1.23
CA GLY A 523 1.23 8.09 0.07
C GLY A 523 2.17 9.11 0.73
N LEU A 524 2.43 10.26 0.09
CA LEU A 524 3.18 11.36 0.71
C LEU A 524 2.41 11.95 1.90
N PHE A 525 3.12 12.31 2.98
CA PHE A 525 2.50 12.97 4.13
C PHE A 525 1.86 14.31 3.76
N ASP A 526 2.50 15.05 2.85
CA ASP A 526 1.94 16.23 2.21
C ASP A 526 2.31 16.21 0.72
N ASN A 527 1.36 15.77 -0.10
CA ASN A 527 1.52 15.67 -1.54
C ASN A 527 1.28 17.01 -2.27
N ARG A 528 0.71 18.03 -1.59
CA ARG A 528 0.32 19.30 -2.23
C ARG A 528 1.48 20.06 -2.88
N HIS A 529 2.69 19.89 -2.35
CA HIS A 529 3.89 20.58 -2.82
C HIS A 529 4.63 19.81 -3.91
N VAL A 530 4.12 18.65 -4.31
CA VAL A 530 4.73 17.80 -5.33
C VAL A 530 3.74 17.62 -6.46
N PHE A 531 4.04 18.19 -7.62
CA PHE A 531 3.18 18.03 -8.79
C PHE A 531 3.30 16.60 -9.35
N TYR A 532 2.24 15.80 -9.26
CA TYR A 532 2.24 14.37 -9.63
C TYR A 532 2.91 14.06 -10.98
N PRO A 533 2.67 14.81 -12.07
CA PRO A 533 3.31 14.53 -13.35
C PRO A 533 4.85 14.58 -13.36
N ASP A 534 5.45 15.26 -12.37
CA ASP A 534 6.90 15.44 -12.23
C ASP A 534 7.56 14.37 -11.35
N THR A 535 6.81 13.41 -10.81
CA THR A 535 7.36 12.41 -9.87
C THR A 535 8.20 11.32 -10.54
N ARG A 536 8.37 11.36 -11.86
CA ARG A 536 9.09 10.34 -12.64
C ARG A 536 9.77 10.93 -13.87
N GLU A 537 10.84 10.27 -14.32
CA GLU A 537 11.47 10.48 -15.62
C GLU A 537 11.35 9.22 -16.52
N PRO A 538 10.95 9.35 -17.80
CA PRO A 538 10.36 10.55 -18.41
C PRO A 538 9.05 10.93 -17.72
N GLN A 539 8.69 12.22 -17.80
CA GLN A 539 7.49 12.78 -17.16
C GLN A 539 6.23 12.02 -17.58
N ILE A 540 5.26 11.98 -16.67
CA ILE A 540 3.99 11.31 -16.91
C ILE A 540 3.22 12.11 -17.98
N PRO A 541 2.79 11.48 -19.09
CA PRO A 541 2.03 12.18 -20.11
C PRO A 541 0.66 12.57 -19.56
N VAL A 542 0.33 13.85 -19.64
CA VAL A 542 -0.95 14.40 -19.20
C VAL A 542 -1.56 15.21 -20.32
N ALA A 543 -2.79 14.88 -20.68
CA ALA A 543 -3.58 15.61 -21.67
C ALA A 543 -4.54 16.59 -21.00
N ARG A 544 -4.75 17.74 -21.63
CA ARG A 544 -5.65 18.80 -21.12
C ARG A 544 -6.97 18.80 -21.87
N LEU A 545 -8.02 18.26 -21.25
CA LEU A 545 -9.38 18.19 -21.78
C LEU A 545 -10.23 19.34 -21.23
N HIS A 546 -10.73 20.22 -22.10
CA HIS A 546 -11.61 21.33 -21.72
C HIS A 546 -13.07 20.96 -21.99
N LEU A 547 -13.89 20.95 -20.95
CA LEU A 547 -15.33 20.70 -21.01
C LEU A 547 -16.12 21.99 -20.80
N LYS A 548 -17.07 22.23 -21.69
CA LYS A 548 -17.97 23.38 -21.70
C LYS A 548 -19.39 22.98 -21.31
N ALA A 549 -20.21 23.99 -21.00
CA ALA A 549 -21.62 23.81 -20.71
C ALA A 549 -22.34 23.01 -21.82
N GLY A 550 -23.10 21.99 -21.41
CA GLY A 550 -23.82 21.06 -22.28
C GLY A 550 -23.05 19.78 -22.62
N GLU A 551 -21.73 19.77 -22.48
CA GLU A 551 -20.89 18.61 -22.79
C GLU A 551 -20.93 17.58 -21.65
N THR A 552 -20.74 16.32 -22.04
CA THR A 552 -20.67 15.17 -21.13
C THR A 552 -19.38 14.41 -21.36
N VAL A 553 -18.70 14.01 -20.30
CA VAL A 553 -17.60 13.02 -20.37
C VAL A 553 -17.98 11.76 -19.62
N LEU A 554 -17.65 10.59 -20.19
CA LEU A 554 -17.58 9.33 -19.48
C LEU A 554 -16.11 9.00 -19.25
N LEU A 555 -15.68 8.98 -17.99
CA LEU A 555 -14.32 8.64 -17.59
C LEU A 555 -14.27 7.15 -17.19
N PRO A 556 -13.46 6.31 -17.84
CA PRO A 556 -13.37 4.90 -17.48
C PRO A 556 -12.56 4.66 -16.21
N SER A 557 -12.72 3.46 -15.67
CA SER A 557 -12.08 2.98 -14.44
C SER A 557 -10.57 3.25 -14.39
N GLY A 558 -10.12 3.77 -13.25
CA GLY A 558 -8.70 3.90 -12.90
C GLY A 558 -7.98 5.11 -13.49
N TRP A 559 -8.59 5.86 -14.41
CA TRP A 559 -7.96 7.03 -15.01
C TRP A 559 -7.61 8.08 -13.93
N ILE A 560 -6.34 8.48 -13.95
CA ILE A 560 -5.79 9.42 -12.97
C ILE A 560 -6.05 10.82 -13.53
N HIS A 561 -6.68 11.68 -12.74
CA HIS A 561 -7.08 12.98 -13.23
C HIS A 561 -7.11 14.07 -12.16
N ALA A 562 -6.81 15.30 -12.57
CA ALA A 562 -7.03 16.53 -11.79
C ALA A 562 -8.05 17.42 -12.50
N VAL A 563 -8.74 18.30 -11.77
CA VAL A 563 -9.80 19.16 -12.32
C VAL A 563 -9.63 20.61 -11.87
N TYR A 564 -9.56 21.52 -12.83
CA TYR A 564 -9.58 22.97 -12.61
C TYR A 564 -10.91 23.58 -13.07
N THR A 565 -11.36 24.62 -12.37
CA THR A 565 -12.62 25.32 -12.59
C THR A 565 -12.39 26.78 -12.98
N PRO A 566 -12.32 27.11 -14.28
CA PRO A 566 -12.03 28.47 -14.73
C PRO A 566 -13.11 29.49 -14.35
N VAL A 567 -14.37 29.05 -14.36
CA VAL A 567 -15.55 29.87 -14.07
C VAL A 567 -16.49 29.10 -13.14
N ASP A 568 -17.30 29.84 -12.38
CA ASP A 568 -18.36 29.27 -11.55
C ASP A 568 -19.13 28.22 -12.35
N SER A 569 -19.31 27.03 -11.76
CA SER A 569 -19.90 25.90 -12.47
C SER A 569 -20.82 25.06 -11.61
N LEU A 570 -21.82 24.49 -12.28
CA LEU A 570 -22.71 23.46 -11.75
C LEU A 570 -22.65 22.25 -12.68
N VAL A 571 -22.37 21.09 -12.08
CA VAL A 571 -22.20 19.84 -12.81
C VAL A 571 -23.05 18.76 -12.15
N PHE A 572 -23.65 17.91 -12.97
CA PHE A 572 -24.21 16.64 -12.52
C PHE A 572 -23.30 15.49 -12.94
N GLY A 573 -23.02 14.59 -12.01
CA GLY A 573 -22.22 13.41 -12.29
C GLY A 573 -22.57 12.23 -11.41
N GLY A 574 -21.74 11.19 -11.47
CA GLY A 574 -21.90 10.00 -10.66
C GLY A 574 -20.94 8.89 -11.04
N ASN A 575 -20.76 7.97 -10.10
CA ASN A 575 -19.84 6.86 -10.19
C ASN A 575 -20.60 5.55 -10.44
N PHE A 576 -19.96 4.64 -11.16
CA PHE A 576 -20.46 3.28 -11.38
C PHE A 576 -19.30 2.32 -11.62
N LEU A 577 -19.42 1.11 -11.07
CA LEU A 577 -18.49 0.01 -11.35
C LEU A 577 -19.03 -0.81 -12.52
N THR A 578 -18.15 -1.44 -13.30
CA THR A 578 -18.50 -2.26 -14.47
C THR A 578 -17.92 -3.66 -14.38
N LEU A 579 -18.45 -4.60 -15.17
CA LEU A 579 -17.87 -5.95 -15.30
C LEU A 579 -16.51 -5.91 -16.01
N PHE A 580 -16.32 -5.01 -16.98
CA PHE A 580 -15.11 -4.93 -17.81
C PHE A 580 -13.86 -4.60 -17.00
N SER A 581 -14.04 -3.78 -15.98
CA SER A 581 -12.94 -3.19 -15.21
C SER A 581 -12.70 -3.87 -13.86
N ILE A 582 -13.35 -5.01 -13.57
CA ILE A 582 -13.20 -5.73 -12.30
C ILE A 582 -11.72 -5.91 -11.88
N PRO A 583 -10.79 -6.35 -12.76
CA PRO A 583 -9.38 -6.49 -12.37
C PRO A 583 -8.76 -5.17 -11.87
N LEU A 584 -9.06 -4.05 -12.53
CA LEU A 584 -8.53 -2.72 -12.18
C LEU A 584 -9.23 -2.16 -10.93
N GLN A 585 -10.55 -2.34 -10.81
CA GLN A 585 -11.33 -1.97 -9.63
C GLN A 585 -10.80 -2.67 -8.37
N LEU A 586 -10.52 -3.98 -8.46
CA LEU A 586 -9.93 -4.76 -7.37
C LEU A 586 -8.52 -4.26 -7.00
N HIS A 587 -7.72 -3.89 -8.01
CA HIS A 587 -6.39 -3.31 -7.79
C HIS A 587 -6.48 -1.98 -7.04
N VAL A 588 -7.32 -1.04 -7.51
CA VAL A 588 -7.50 0.26 -6.86
C VAL A 588 -8.03 0.10 -5.44
N TYR A 589 -9.07 -0.72 -5.23
CA TYR A 589 -9.60 -0.99 -3.89
C TYR A 589 -8.52 -1.56 -2.94
N ARG A 590 -7.69 -2.50 -3.41
CA ARG A 590 -6.58 -3.04 -2.61
C ARG A 590 -5.59 -1.94 -2.20
N MET A 591 -5.30 -1.02 -3.11
CA MET A 591 -4.38 0.09 -2.84
C MET A 591 -4.99 1.11 -1.88
N GLU A 592 -6.26 1.47 -2.03
CA GLU A 592 -7.00 2.33 -1.08
C GLU A 592 -6.99 1.75 0.33
N VAL A 593 -7.30 0.46 0.47
CA VAL A 593 -7.25 -0.23 1.77
C VAL A 593 -5.82 -0.26 2.33
N SER A 594 -4.80 -0.44 1.48
CA SER A 594 -3.40 -0.46 1.94
C SER A 594 -2.88 0.90 2.42
N GLN A 595 -3.46 1.99 1.93
CA GLN A 595 -3.10 3.37 2.30
C GLN A 595 -3.91 3.87 3.51
N GLU A 596 -4.70 3.01 4.15
CA GLU A 596 -5.57 3.38 5.27
C GLU A 596 -6.56 4.53 4.91
N THR A 597 -7.02 4.59 3.65
CA THR A 597 -8.01 5.58 3.20
C THR A 597 -9.26 5.52 4.08
N GLU A 598 -9.75 6.69 4.51
CA GLU A 598 -10.93 6.76 5.38
C GLU A 598 -12.16 6.12 4.73
N GLU A 599 -12.97 5.40 5.51
CA GLU A 599 -14.09 4.61 5.00
C GLU A 599 -15.10 5.43 4.16
N ARG A 600 -15.29 6.71 4.49
CA ARG A 600 -16.18 7.61 3.74
C ARG A 600 -15.73 7.90 2.30
N PHE A 601 -14.45 7.70 2.01
CA PHE A 601 -13.86 7.85 0.67
C PHE A 601 -13.71 6.52 -0.05
N LEU A 602 -14.13 5.41 0.56
CA LEU A 602 -14.18 4.11 -0.09
C LEU A 602 -15.55 3.89 -0.74
N PHE A 603 -15.57 3.05 -1.78
CA PHE A 603 -16.83 2.64 -2.40
C PHE A 603 -17.70 1.87 -1.37
N PRO A 604 -18.94 2.32 -1.09
CA PRO A 604 -19.78 1.67 -0.08
C PRO A 604 -20.11 0.23 -0.44
N CYS A 605 -19.96 -0.70 0.51
CA CYS A 605 -20.24 -2.12 0.31
C CYS A 605 -19.50 -2.76 -0.89
N PHE A 606 -18.27 -2.32 -1.20
CA PHE A 606 -17.49 -2.80 -2.34
C PHE A 606 -17.35 -4.33 -2.39
N GLU A 607 -16.89 -4.96 -1.29
CA GLU A 607 -16.72 -6.42 -1.21
C GLU A 607 -18.04 -7.16 -1.47
N LYS A 608 -19.12 -6.70 -0.84
CA LYS A 608 -20.46 -7.29 -0.99
C LYS A 608 -20.97 -7.21 -2.42
N LEU A 609 -20.79 -6.06 -3.08
CA LEU A 609 -21.19 -5.90 -4.47
C LEU A 609 -20.44 -6.86 -5.39
N HIS A 610 -19.16 -7.14 -5.12
CA HIS A 610 -18.37 -8.08 -5.91
C HIS A 610 -18.76 -9.55 -5.65
N TRP A 611 -19.30 -9.89 -4.46
CA TRP A 611 -19.94 -11.19 -4.26
C TRP A 611 -21.18 -11.36 -5.13
N TYR A 612 -22.05 -10.35 -5.22
CA TYR A 612 -23.19 -10.39 -6.12
C TYR A 612 -22.77 -10.45 -7.59
N ALA A 613 -21.74 -9.69 -7.96
CA ALA A 613 -21.18 -9.74 -9.31
C ALA A 613 -20.64 -11.14 -9.64
N ALA A 614 -19.97 -11.81 -8.70
CA ALA A 614 -19.47 -13.17 -8.89
C ALA A 614 -20.58 -14.19 -9.16
N ASP A 615 -21.71 -14.09 -8.45
CA ASP A 615 -22.88 -14.96 -8.68
C ASP A 615 -23.49 -14.74 -10.08
N VAL A 616 -23.63 -13.48 -10.51
CA VAL A 616 -24.10 -13.14 -11.86
C VAL A 616 -23.13 -13.62 -12.94
N ILE A 617 -21.82 -13.42 -12.75
CA ILE A 617 -20.78 -13.87 -13.67
C ILE A 617 -20.80 -15.40 -13.80
N LEU A 618 -20.92 -16.12 -12.68
CA LEU A 618 -21.03 -17.58 -12.68
C LEU A 618 -22.23 -18.04 -13.51
N GLY A 619 -23.40 -17.42 -13.32
CA GLY A 619 -24.60 -17.71 -14.11
C GLY A 619 -24.39 -17.48 -15.61
N ARG A 620 -23.78 -16.34 -15.98
CA ARG A 620 -23.49 -16.01 -17.39
C ARG A 620 -22.52 -17.02 -18.02
N LEU A 621 -21.40 -17.32 -17.36
CA LEU A 621 -20.41 -18.29 -17.84
C LEU A 621 -21.00 -19.70 -17.96
N THR A 622 -21.86 -20.09 -17.03
CA THR A 622 -22.59 -21.35 -17.08
C THR A 622 -23.49 -21.42 -18.32
N ASN A 623 -24.19 -20.33 -18.66
CA ASN A 623 -25.01 -20.26 -19.87
C ASN A 623 -24.18 -20.37 -21.15
N TYR A 624 -23.01 -19.71 -21.23
CA TYR A 624 -22.08 -19.86 -22.36
C TYR A 624 -21.58 -21.30 -22.49
N LEU A 625 -21.25 -21.95 -21.36
CA LEU A 625 -20.79 -23.34 -21.35
C LEU A 625 -21.90 -24.28 -21.86
N TYR A 626 -23.14 -24.12 -21.38
CA TYR A 626 -24.28 -24.92 -21.85
C TYR A 626 -24.64 -24.66 -23.32
N ALA A 627 -24.50 -23.41 -23.79
CA ALA A 627 -24.71 -23.05 -25.19
C ALA A 627 -23.58 -23.52 -26.12
N GLY A 628 -22.47 -24.01 -25.57
CA GLY A 628 -21.27 -24.38 -26.34
C GLY A 628 -20.56 -23.17 -26.97
N GLN A 629 -20.82 -21.96 -26.48
CA GLN A 629 -20.27 -20.71 -26.99
C GLN A 629 -19.05 -20.26 -26.18
N GLU A 630 -18.17 -19.48 -26.78
CA GLU A 630 -17.09 -18.82 -26.04
C GLU A 630 -17.60 -17.55 -25.35
N PRO A 631 -17.31 -17.35 -24.06
CA PRO A 631 -17.70 -16.14 -23.35
C PRO A 631 -16.82 -14.96 -23.79
N PRO A 632 -17.32 -13.72 -23.69
CA PRO A 632 -16.51 -12.53 -23.91
C PRO A 632 -15.26 -12.52 -23.02
N ALA A 633 -14.12 -12.09 -23.58
CA ALA A 633 -12.83 -12.12 -22.90
C ALA A 633 -12.84 -11.33 -21.57
N TYR A 634 -13.56 -10.21 -21.51
CA TYR A 634 -13.69 -9.41 -20.29
C TYR A 634 -14.37 -10.18 -19.15
N LEU A 635 -15.35 -11.04 -19.48
CA LEU A 635 -16.13 -11.78 -18.49
C LEU A 635 -15.29 -12.90 -17.86
N LEU A 636 -14.47 -13.57 -18.67
CA LEU A 636 -13.53 -14.58 -18.18
C LEU A 636 -12.41 -13.94 -17.33
N LYS A 637 -11.88 -12.78 -17.77
CA LYS A 637 -10.90 -12.00 -16.99
C LYS A 637 -11.46 -11.57 -15.63
N ALA A 638 -12.71 -11.09 -15.61
CA ALA A 638 -13.40 -10.72 -14.37
C ALA A 638 -13.58 -11.91 -13.41
N ALA A 639 -14.06 -13.05 -13.93
CA ALA A 639 -14.22 -14.28 -13.14
C ALA A 639 -12.90 -14.73 -12.52
N HIS A 640 -11.83 -14.80 -13.32
CA HIS A 640 -10.50 -15.19 -12.86
C HIS A 640 -9.97 -14.23 -11.77
N ALA A 641 -10.11 -12.91 -11.98
CA ALA A 641 -9.64 -11.90 -11.03
C ALA A 641 -10.36 -11.94 -9.67
N LEU A 642 -11.60 -12.43 -9.62
CA LEU A 642 -12.41 -12.49 -8.40
C LEU A 642 -12.10 -13.68 -7.49
N VAL A 643 -11.62 -14.81 -8.01
CA VAL A 643 -11.46 -16.06 -7.23
C VAL A 643 -10.59 -15.85 -5.99
N ALA A 644 -9.41 -15.26 -6.13
CA ALA A 644 -8.48 -15.05 -5.02
C ALA A 644 -9.00 -14.03 -3.99
N PRO A 645 -9.45 -12.81 -4.38
CA PRO A 645 -10.05 -11.86 -3.44
C PRO A 645 -11.26 -12.40 -2.68
N LEU A 646 -12.18 -13.10 -3.35
CA LEU A 646 -13.35 -13.68 -2.68
C LEU A 646 -12.95 -14.70 -1.61
N ARG A 647 -11.97 -15.56 -1.92
CA ARG A 647 -11.42 -16.53 -0.97
C ARG A 647 -10.81 -15.82 0.25
N GLN A 648 -9.99 -14.80 0.01
CA GLN A 648 -9.37 -14.01 1.07
C GLN A 648 -10.41 -13.28 1.93
N TRP A 649 -11.37 -12.58 1.32
CA TRP A 649 -12.42 -11.87 2.04
C TRP A 649 -13.30 -12.84 2.83
N TYR A 650 -13.67 -14.00 2.28
CA TYR A 650 -14.45 -14.98 3.03
C TYR A 650 -13.74 -15.42 4.31
N GLU A 651 -12.45 -15.76 4.21
CA GLU A 651 -11.66 -16.19 5.36
C GLU A 651 -11.51 -15.09 6.42
N LEU A 652 -11.33 -13.83 6.00
CA LEU A 652 -11.23 -12.68 6.91
C LEU A 652 -12.57 -12.33 7.58
N ARG A 653 -13.71 -12.51 6.89
CA ARG A 653 -15.01 -12.01 7.34
C ARG A 653 -15.90 -13.07 8.02
N LYS A 654 -15.65 -14.37 7.82
CA LYS A 654 -16.53 -15.45 8.34
C LYS A 654 -16.67 -15.46 9.86
N GLY A 655 -15.63 -15.03 10.58
CA GLY A 655 -15.59 -14.97 12.05
C GLY A 655 -16.14 -13.68 12.66
N LEU A 656 -16.52 -12.68 11.85
CA LEU A 656 -16.98 -11.38 12.35
C LEU A 656 -18.38 -11.47 12.99
N PRO A 657 -18.71 -10.56 13.93
CA PRO A 657 -20.06 -10.40 14.45
C PRO A 657 -21.08 -10.17 13.34
N LYS A 658 -22.33 -10.60 13.53
CA LYS A 658 -23.37 -10.58 12.48
C LYS A 658 -23.53 -9.22 11.81
N GLY A 659 -23.49 -8.12 12.57
CA GLY A 659 -23.63 -6.76 12.03
C GLY A 659 -22.51 -6.35 11.06
N GLU A 660 -21.26 -6.54 11.48
CA GLU A 660 -20.07 -6.24 10.65
C GLU A 660 -19.94 -7.21 9.47
N ARG A 661 -20.19 -8.50 9.71
CA ARG A 661 -20.18 -9.52 8.66
C ARG A 661 -21.18 -9.20 7.56
N ASN A 662 -22.38 -8.75 7.93
CA ASN A 662 -23.43 -8.38 6.98
C ASN A 662 -23.11 -7.12 6.18
N TYR A 663 -22.13 -6.30 6.58
CA TYR A 663 -21.66 -5.18 5.75
C TYR A 663 -20.84 -5.69 4.56
N HIS A 664 -19.93 -6.64 4.81
CA HIS A 664 -19.00 -7.17 3.79
C HIS A 664 -19.55 -8.34 2.98
N LEU A 665 -20.30 -9.26 3.61
CA LEU A 665 -20.81 -10.46 2.97
C LEU A 665 -22.32 -10.33 2.71
N PRO A 666 -22.81 -10.75 1.53
CA PRO A 666 -24.24 -10.73 1.24
C PRO A 666 -24.97 -11.81 2.06
N PRO A 667 -26.22 -11.61 2.48
CA PRO A 667 -27.00 -12.67 3.09
C PRO A 667 -27.14 -13.88 2.16
N ARG A 668 -27.13 -15.10 2.73
CA ARG A 668 -27.17 -16.35 1.94
C ARG A 668 -28.42 -16.45 1.05
N THR A 669 -29.54 -15.85 1.45
CA THR A 669 -30.79 -15.82 0.68
C THR A 669 -30.65 -15.17 -0.69
N TYR A 670 -29.66 -14.31 -0.87
CA TYR A 670 -29.40 -13.58 -2.11
C TYR A 670 -28.33 -14.19 -3.00
N LEU A 671 -27.72 -15.31 -2.61
CA LEU A 671 -26.75 -16.03 -3.43
C LEU A 671 -27.32 -17.37 -3.87
N GLN A 672 -27.09 -17.76 -5.12
CA GLN A 672 -27.49 -19.08 -5.60
C GLN A 672 -26.74 -20.21 -4.88
N TYR A 673 -25.49 -19.96 -4.50
CA TYR A 673 -24.61 -20.94 -3.86
C TYR A 673 -24.07 -20.43 -2.52
N ALA A 674 -23.68 -21.37 -1.63
CA ALA A 674 -22.89 -21.00 -0.46
C ALA A 674 -21.54 -20.39 -0.89
N TYR A 675 -20.97 -19.49 -0.08
CA TYR A 675 -19.75 -18.75 -0.44
C TYR A 675 -18.61 -19.64 -0.95
N SER A 676 -18.29 -20.73 -0.24
CA SER A 676 -17.24 -21.67 -0.64
C SER A 676 -17.57 -22.38 -1.96
N THR A 677 -18.82 -22.81 -2.14
CA THR A 677 -19.28 -23.45 -3.38
C THR A 677 -19.25 -22.48 -4.56
N LEU A 678 -19.61 -21.20 -4.34
CA LEU A 678 -19.53 -20.16 -5.36
C LEU A 678 -18.09 -20.00 -5.85
N ILE A 679 -17.13 -19.87 -4.94
CA ILE A 679 -15.70 -19.73 -5.27
C ILE A 679 -15.22 -20.94 -6.08
N THR A 680 -15.46 -22.17 -5.59
CA THR A 680 -15.00 -23.39 -6.28
C THR A 680 -15.61 -23.51 -7.67
N ARG A 681 -16.91 -23.27 -7.83
CA ARG A 681 -17.56 -23.34 -9.15
C ARG A 681 -17.05 -22.28 -10.12
N LEU A 682 -16.76 -21.07 -9.63
CA LEU A 682 -16.21 -20.00 -10.46
C LEU A 682 -14.81 -20.39 -10.96
N GLU A 683 -13.97 -20.94 -10.07
CA GLU A 683 -12.64 -21.46 -10.39
C GLU A 683 -12.69 -22.62 -11.40
N ASP A 684 -13.57 -23.60 -11.19
CA ASP A 684 -13.76 -24.73 -12.09
C ASP A 684 -14.20 -24.28 -13.50
N LEU A 685 -15.14 -23.33 -13.59
CA LEU A 685 -15.57 -22.78 -14.88
C LEU A 685 -14.43 -22.06 -15.59
N VAL A 686 -13.69 -21.22 -14.88
CA VAL A 686 -12.53 -20.51 -15.46
C VAL A 686 -11.53 -21.52 -16.03
N GLN A 687 -11.18 -22.57 -15.27
CA GLN A 687 -10.29 -23.62 -15.75
C GLN A 687 -10.87 -24.36 -16.97
N SER A 688 -12.18 -24.63 -16.98
CA SER A 688 -12.83 -25.33 -18.11
C SER A 688 -12.73 -24.57 -19.43
N PHE A 689 -12.81 -23.23 -19.39
CA PHE A 689 -12.66 -22.39 -20.58
C PHE A 689 -11.19 -22.22 -20.97
N LEU A 690 -10.27 -22.17 -20.00
CA LEU A 690 -8.82 -22.08 -20.27
C LEU A 690 -8.22 -23.39 -20.83
N LEU A 691 -8.78 -24.54 -20.45
CA LEU A 691 -8.27 -25.86 -20.84
C LEU A 691 -8.90 -26.42 -22.13
N LYS A 692 -9.76 -25.67 -22.84
CA LYS A 692 -10.32 -26.13 -24.12
C LYS A 692 -9.18 -26.35 -25.14
N PRO A 693 -8.97 -27.58 -25.65
CA PRO A 693 -8.01 -27.82 -26.71
C PRO A 693 -8.53 -27.22 -28.03
N SER A 694 -7.63 -26.60 -28.81
CA SER A 694 -7.91 -26.09 -30.16
C SER A 694 -8.63 -27.15 -31.03
N PRO A 695 -9.58 -26.75 -31.89
CA PRO A 695 -10.34 -27.66 -32.78
C PRO A 695 -9.46 -28.57 -33.66
N ASP A 696 -8.18 -28.23 -33.86
CA ASP A 696 -7.24 -29.05 -34.62
C ASP A 696 -6.79 -30.33 -33.90
N GLN A 697 -6.93 -30.41 -32.57
CA GLN A 697 -6.59 -31.61 -31.82
C GLN A 697 -7.69 -32.69 -31.88
N GLU A 698 -8.97 -32.32 -31.99
CA GLU A 698 -10.06 -33.29 -32.16
C GLU A 698 -10.01 -33.99 -33.54
N LYS A 699 -9.56 -33.28 -34.59
CA LYS A 699 -9.34 -33.88 -35.92
C LYS A 699 -8.15 -34.83 -35.94
N ARG A 700 -7.10 -34.60 -35.14
CA ARG A 700 -5.97 -35.52 -34.98
C ARG A 700 -6.31 -36.73 -34.11
N GLY A 701 -7.11 -36.56 -33.06
CA GLY A 701 -7.58 -37.65 -32.19
C GLY A 701 -8.49 -38.66 -32.91
N ARG A 702 -9.36 -38.19 -33.82
CA ARG A 702 -10.22 -39.07 -34.64
C ARG A 702 -9.49 -39.77 -35.79
N ARG A 703 -8.33 -39.28 -36.24
CA ARG A 703 -7.46 -39.96 -37.22
C ARG A 703 -6.54 -41.01 -36.59
N SER A 704 -6.19 -40.87 -35.30
CA SER A 704 -5.32 -41.83 -34.60
C SER A 704 -6.04 -43.09 -34.10
N MET A 705 -7.38 -43.09 -34.07
CA MET A 705 -8.21 -44.23 -33.62
C MET A 705 -8.79 -45.08 -34.77
N ARG A 706 -8.20 -44.99 -35.99
CA ARG A 706 -8.64 -45.76 -37.17
C ARG A 706 -7.56 -46.66 -37.79
N ILE A 707 -6.42 -46.83 -37.13
CA ILE A 707 -5.32 -47.72 -37.57
C ILE A 707 -4.98 -48.71 -36.46
N THR A 708 -5.92 -49.56 -36.03
CA THR A 708 -5.64 -50.88 -35.41
C THR A 708 -6.94 -51.69 -35.28
N SER A 709 -7.43 -52.26 -36.38
CA SER A 709 -8.20 -53.51 -36.36
C SER A 709 -8.45 -53.97 -37.81
N ARG A 710 -7.61 -54.88 -38.29
CA ARG A 710 -7.80 -55.60 -39.56
C ARG A 710 -8.51 -56.91 -39.25
N GLN A 711 -9.44 -57.29 -40.14
CA GLN A 711 -10.03 -58.65 -40.32
C GLN A 711 -11.06 -59.08 -39.25
N ARG A 712 -12.25 -59.62 -39.55
CA ARG A 712 -12.83 -60.34 -40.70
C ARG A 712 -14.33 -60.00 -40.80
N SER A 713 -14.87 -59.96 -42.03
CA SER A 713 -16.30 -59.93 -42.36
C SER A 713 -17.02 -61.25 -42.04
N PRO A 714 -18.37 -61.22 -41.95
CA PRO A 714 -19.13 -61.85 -43.03
C PRO A 714 -20.37 -61.07 -43.50
N SER A 715 -20.56 -61.15 -44.83
CA SER A 715 -21.79 -61.22 -45.65
C SER A 715 -23.13 -60.64 -45.17
N ALA A 716 -23.72 -59.80 -46.03
CA ALA A 716 -24.94 -60.09 -46.83
C ALA A 716 -25.88 -58.88 -46.88
N ASP A 717 -26.22 -58.50 -48.11
CA ASP A 717 -27.52 -58.01 -48.61
C ASP A 717 -28.10 -56.69 -48.03
N ASP A 718 -28.78 -55.81 -48.76
CA ASP A 718 -29.10 -55.57 -50.17
C ASP A 718 -29.90 -54.24 -50.21
N GLN A 719 -30.04 -53.61 -51.39
CA GLN A 719 -31.06 -52.60 -51.79
C GLN A 719 -30.87 -51.12 -51.33
N SER A 720 -30.47 -50.17 -52.20
CA SER A 720 -31.21 -49.46 -53.29
C SER A 720 -32.32 -48.54 -52.74
N GLU A 721 -32.42 -47.22 -53.01
CA GLU A 721 -32.56 -46.46 -54.27
C GLU A 721 -32.40 -44.94 -53.95
N SER A 722 -31.67 -44.13 -54.73
CA SER A 722 -32.15 -43.20 -55.79
C SER A 722 -33.08 -42.06 -55.28
N THR A 723 -32.84 -40.76 -55.49
CA THR A 723 -32.80 -40.06 -56.80
C THR A 723 -32.30 -38.61 -56.64
N ASP A 724 -31.49 -38.17 -57.59
CA ASP A 724 -31.16 -36.78 -57.99
C ASP A 724 -32.23 -36.29 -59.01
N PRO A 725 -32.38 -35.00 -59.43
CA PRO A 725 -31.41 -34.38 -60.37
C PRO A 725 -31.29 -32.83 -60.44
N GLN A 726 -30.03 -32.38 -60.58
CA GLN A 726 -29.37 -31.56 -61.63
C GLN A 726 -30.00 -30.34 -62.38
N VAL A 727 -29.02 -29.51 -62.84
CA VAL A 727 -28.90 -28.71 -64.10
C VAL A 727 -28.99 -27.18 -63.88
N SER A 728 -28.06 -26.29 -64.29
CA SER A 728 -27.17 -26.13 -65.47
C SER A 728 -26.08 -25.08 -65.20
N ASP A 729 -25.26 -24.66 -66.17
CA ASP A 729 -24.05 -25.22 -66.80
C ASP A 729 -23.37 -24.07 -67.58
N SER A 730 -22.11 -24.28 -67.99
CA SER A 730 -21.27 -23.52 -68.95
C SER A 730 -20.64 -22.20 -68.46
N GLY A 731 -19.34 -21.90 -68.56
CA GLY A 731 -18.21 -22.52 -69.25
C GLY A 731 -17.58 -21.49 -70.21
N THR A 732 -16.30 -21.10 -70.05
CA THR A 732 -15.34 -20.78 -71.14
C THR A 732 -13.92 -20.55 -70.57
N VAL A 733 -12.96 -20.99 -71.38
CA VAL A 733 -11.51 -21.18 -71.22
C VAL A 733 -10.72 -19.93 -71.69
N ARG A 734 -9.54 -19.58 -71.11
CA ARG A 734 -8.19 -19.60 -71.76
C ARG A 734 -7.07 -18.88 -70.99
N TYR A 735 -5.88 -19.44 -71.21
CA TYR A 735 -4.53 -19.11 -70.76
C TYR A 735 -4.01 -17.70 -71.07
N GLY A 736 -3.13 -17.21 -70.19
CA GLY A 736 -2.14 -16.17 -70.47
C GLY A 736 -0.96 -16.30 -69.51
N ALA A 737 0.06 -17.06 -69.90
CA ALA A 737 1.36 -17.12 -69.21
C ALA A 737 2.31 -16.09 -69.85
N LEU A 738 2.93 -15.23 -69.04
CA LEU A 738 4.20 -14.58 -69.36
C LEU A 738 4.98 -14.29 -68.05
N SER A 739 6.26 -14.64 -68.13
CA SER A 739 7.22 -14.82 -67.03
C SER A 739 7.99 -13.54 -66.72
N TYR A 740 8.34 -13.31 -65.43
CA TYR A 740 9.71 -13.29 -64.86
C TYR A 740 9.82 -12.31 -63.66
N LYS A 741 10.10 -12.83 -62.46
CA LYS A 741 11.26 -12.48 -61.58
C LYS A 741 10.94 -12.78 -60.11
N ARG A 742 11.77 -13.64 -59.52
CA ARG A 742 11.93 -13.89 -58.08
C ARG A 742 12.04 -12.59 -57.30
N GLY A 743 11.25 -12.48 -56.23
CA GLY A 743 11.44 -11.51 -55.16
C GLY A 743 10.41 -11.71 -54.04
N ARG A 744 10.88 -12.26 -52.91
CA ARG A 744 10.29 -12.27 -51.55
C ARG A 744 8.79 -12.53 -51.43
N GLU A 745 8.48 -13.75 -50.97
CA GLU A 745 7.21 -14.08 -50.29
C GLU A 745 7.04 -13.18 -49.04
N VAL A 746 5.91 -12.47 -49.01
CA VAL A 746 5.24 -11.95 -47.81
C VAL A 746 4.04 -12.88 -47.68
N GLU A 747 4.07 -13.76 -46.68
CA GLU A 747 2.91 -14.57 -46.26
C GLU A 747 2.19 -13.82 -45.13
N ASP A 748 0.93 -13.47 -45.41
CA ASP A 748 -0.26 -13.62 -44.57
C ASP A 748 -0.16 -13.32 -43.07
N GLU A 749 -0.56 -12.09 -42.70
CA GLU A 749 -1.00 -11.71 -41.36
C GLU A 749 -2.48 -12.12 -41.15
N GLU A 750 -2.71 -13.35 -40.72
CA GLU A 750 -3.82 -13.71 -39.83
C GLU A 750 -3.21 -14.20 -38.50
N GLU A 751 -2.60 -13.28 -37.77
CA GLU A 751 -2.00 -13.54 -36.46
C GLU A 751 -3.02 -13.20 -35.36
N SER A 752 -3.78 -14.25 -35.01
CA SER A 752 -4.25 -14.62 -33.67
C SER A 752 -4.31 -13.51 -32.60
N VAL A 753 -5.54 -13.23 -32.17
CA VAL A 753 -6.03 -12.51 -30.96
C VAL A 753 -5.21 -12.74 -29.67
N MET A 754 -4.33 -13.74 -29.64
CA MET A 754 -3.41 -14.01 -28.53
C MET A 754 -2.24 -13.02 -28.42
N ASP A 755 -1.74 -12.43 -29.52
CA ASP A 755 -0.58 -11.53 -29.42
C ASP A 755 -0.95 -10.17 -28.83
N GLU A 756 -2.17 -9.66 -29.07
CA GLU A 756 -2.70 -8.48 -28.37
C GLU A 756 -2.90 -8.72 -26.86
N VAL A 757 -3.20 -9.97 -26.46
CA VAL A 757 -3.33 -10.35 -25.04
C VAL A 757 -1.96 -10.44 -24.37
N LEU A 758 -0.95 -10.88 -25.11
CA LEU A 758 0.43 -11.04 -24.61
C LEU A 758 1.22 -9.72 -24.60
N ASP A 759 0.89 -8.77 -25.46
CA ASP A 759 1.49 -7.43 -25.48
C ASP A 759 0.93 -6.49 -24.41
N ALA A 760 -0.30 -6.74 -23.93
CA ALA A 760 -0.91 -5.94 -22.86
C ALA A 760 -0.32 -6.21 -21.47
N VAL A 761 0.21 -7.41 -21.22
CA VAL A 761 0.79 -7.82 -19.91
C VAL A 761 1.97 -8.78 -20.16
N PRO A 762 3.17 -8.27 -20.50
CA PRO A 762 4.33 -9.11 -20.83
C PRO A 762 4.79 -10.02 -19.66
N GLU A 763 4.34 -9.75 -18.43
CA GLU A 763 4.67 -10.55 -17.24
C GLU A 763 3.97 -11.93 -17.19
N LEU A 764 2.97 -12.19 -18.03
CA LEU A 764 2.32 -13.50 -18.14
C LEU A 764 3.17 -14.56 -18.86
N ARG A 765 4.18 -14.15 -19.64
CA ARG A 765 4.98 -15.08 -20.45
C ARG A 765 5.95 -15.96 -19.63
N SER A 766 6.24 -15.64 -18.36
CA SER A 766 7.37 -16.27 -17.64
C SER A 766 7.11 -16.75 -16.20
N SER A 767 5.90 -16.65 -15.65
CA SER A 767 5.64 -17.11 -14.28
C SER A 767 5.45 -18.63 -14.19
N ARG A 768 6.18 -19.30 -13.28
CA ARG A 768 5.89 -20.68 -12.83
C ARG A 768 5.42 -20.66 -11.38
N LEU A 769 4.43 -21.50 -11.08
CA LEU A 769 3.93 -21.75 -9.73
C LEU A 769 4.92 -22.68 -8.99
N VAL A 770 5.37 -22.28 -7.80
CA VAL A 770 6.06 -23.15 -6.84
C VAL A 770 5.34 -22.98 -5.52
N ASP A 771 4.63 -24.03 -5.10
CA ASP A 771 3.67 -24.03 -3.99
C ASP A 771 2.58 -22.93 -4.13
N ASP A 772 2.09 -22.34 -3.03
CA ASP A 772 0.93 -21.42 -3.03
C ASP A 772 1.25 -19.97 -3.46
N HIS A 773 2.38 -19.73 -4.14
CA HIS A 773 2.77 -18.42 -4.66
C HIS A 773 3.33 -18.49 -6.09
N TYR A 774 2.94 -17.52 -6.92
CA TYR A 774 3.64 -17.24 -8.18
C TYR A 774 4.91 -16.44 -7.88
N ILE A 775 6.08 -17.01 -8.24
CA ILE A 775 7.36 -16.31 -8.17
C ILE A 775 7.58 -15.57 -9.50
N PHE A 776 7.73 -14.24 -9.43
CA PHE A 776 8.19 -13.42 -10.54
C PHE A 776 9.73 -13.41 -10.58
N PRO A 777 10.39 -13.60 -11.73
CA PRO A 777 11.84 -13.48 -11.79
C PRO A 777 12.27 -12.04 -11.52
N ILE A 778 13.12 -11.85 -10.51
CA ILE A 778 13.97 -10.66 -10.41
C ILE A 778 14.98 -10.76 -11.55
N SER A 779 14.86 -9.93 -12.58
CA SER A 779 15.93 -9.76 -13.56
C SER A 779 17.07 -9.00 -12.90
N ALA A 780 18.11 -9.74 -12.57
CA ALA A 780 19.45 -9.23 -12.36
C ALA A 780 19.89 -8.48 -13.63
N GLU A 781 20.12 -7.17 -13.52
CA GLU A 781 21.22 -6.45 -14.18
C GLU A 781 21.19 -4.97 -13.74
N LEU A 782 21.68 -4.72 -12.53
CA LEU A 782 22.39 -3.49 -12.19
C LEU A 782 23.87 -3.88 -12.04
N GLU A 783 24.47 -4.31 -13.16
CA GLU A 783 25.91 -4.20 -13.35
C GLU A 783 26.20 -4.02 -14.84
N GLN A 784 26.91 -2.93 -15.13
CA GLN A 784 27.73 -2.66 -16.32
C GLN A 784 27.10 -1.89 -17.49
N THR A 785 27.02 -0.56 -17.31
CA THR A 785 27.59 0.37 -18.30
C THR A 785 28.74 1.16 -17.68
N GLY A 786 29.95 0.64 -17.82
CA GLY A 786 31.22 1.37 -17.66
C GLY A 786 32.09 1.14 -18.91
N PRO A 787 32.89 2.14 -19.35
CA PRO A 787 33.38 2.21 -20.72
C PRO A 787 34.49 1.20 -21.02
N LYS A 788 34.52 0.75 -22.29
CA LYS A 788 35.58 -0.08 -22.87
C LYS A 788 36.95 0.59 -22.70
N GLY A 789 37.92 -0.14 -22.13
CA GLY A 789 39.33 0.26 -22.25
C GLY A 789 40.32 -0.49 -21.35
N ARG A 790 41.02 -1.46 -21.95
CA ARG A 790 42.35 -2.01 -21.60
C ARG A 790 42.47 -3.18 -20.61
N ALA A 791 43.18 -4.18 -21.15
CA ALA A 791 44.19 -5.02 -20.54
C ALA A 791 43.76 -6.42 -20.08
N SER A 792 43.97 -7.34 -21.02
CA SER A 792 44.30 -8.74 -20.79
C SER A 792 45.43 -8.90 -19.77
N ARG A 793 45.34 -10.00 -19.00
CA ARG A 793 46.41 -10.79 -18.33
C ARG A 793 46.14 -11.02 -16.84
N ARG A 794 45.59 -12.21 -16.55
CA ARG A 794 46.12 -13.23 -15.60
C ARG A 794 44.97 -14.06 -15.01
N ARG A 795 44.43 -14.98 -15.80
CA ARG A 795 43.87 -16.24 -15.27
C ARG A 795 44.95 -17.32 -15.41
N ARG A 796 45.63 -17.63 -14.31
CA ARG A 796 46.24 -18.94 -14.02
C ARG A 796 46.54 -18.98 -12.52
N ARG A 797 46.05 -20.05 -11.88
CA ARG A 797 46.17 -20.43 -10.46
C ARG A 797 45.05 -19.93 -9.53
N ALA A 798 44.02 -20.77 -9.39
CA ALA A 798 43.65 -21.38 -8.11
C ALA A 798 42.38 -22.22 -8.30
N ALA A 799 42.53 -23.36 -8.99
CA ALA A 799 41.63 -24.49 -8.88
C ALA A 799 42.44 -25.61 -8.23
N LYS A 800 42.36 -25.71 -6.90
CA LYS A 800 42.59 -26.96 -6.17
C LYS A 800 42.25 -26.74 -4.70
N ILE A 801 41.47 -27.69 -4.18
CA ILE A 801 41.21 -28.01 -2.77
C ILE A 801 39.97 -27.33 -2.18
N ALA A 802 38.84 -28.07 -2.24
CA ALA A 802 37.99 -28.31 -1.08
C ALA A 802 36.94 -29.39 -1.43
N GLN A 803 37.28 -30.66 -1.21
CA GLN A 803 36.28 -31.71 -1.02
C GLN A 803 36.83 -32.76 -0.05
N LYS A 804 35.96 -33.13 0.91
CA LYS A 804 36.03 -34.21 1.90
C LYS A 804 36.92 -34.06 3.14
N ALA A 805 36.28 -34.13 4.31
CA ALA A 805 36.48 -35.25 5.24
C ALA A 805 35.29 -35.38 6.21
N GLU A 806 34.86 -36.63 6.41
CA GLU A 806 33.91 -37.14 7.41
C GLU A 806 34.60 -37.39 8.77
N ASP A 807 33.73 -37.59 9.77
CA ASP A 807 33.77 -38.07 11.18
C ASP A 807 34.96 -38.96 11.72
N PRO A 808 35.01 -39.32 13.02
CA PRO A 808 36.18 -39.06 13.86
C PRO A 808 36.81 -40.32 14.50
N ASP A 809 37.75 -40.06 15.42
CA ASP A 809 38.23 -40.92 16.51
C ASP A 809 39.54 -41.72 16.24
N PRO A 810 40.22 -42.22 17.28
CA PRO A 810 41.30 -41.52 17.98
C PRO A 810 42.58 -42.37 18.02
N THR A 811 43.73 -41.81 18.41
CA THR A 811 44.72 -42.43 19.33
C THR A 811 46.09 -41.75 19.29
N TRP A 812 46.53 -41.38 20.51
CA TRP A 812 47.84 -41.61 21.13
C TRP A 812 49.17 -41.27 20.43
N CYS A 813 49.95 -40.56 21.26
CA CYS A 813 51.39 -40.70 21.52
C CYS A 813 52.43 -39.86 20.78
N ALA A 814 52.95 -38.92 21.57
CA ALA A 814 54.35 -38.83 21.99
C ALA A 814 55.39 -38.20 21.03
N SER A 815 55.81 -37.02 21.51
CA SER A 815 57.21 -36.69 21.84
C SER A 815 58.10 -35.97 20.80
N THR A 816 58.66 -34.84 21.27
CA THR A 816 59.98 -34.26 20.97
C THR A 816 60.20 -33.68 19.55
N THR A 817 60.79 -32.50 19.31
CA THR A 817 61.75 -31.69 20.07
C THR A 817 61.88 -30.29 19.46
N ARG A 818 62.09 -29.28 20.33
CA ARG A 818 62.94 -28.06 20.23
C ARG A 818 63.28 -27.42 18.87
N ARG A 819 62.95 -26.13 18.76
CA ARG A 819 63.83 -24.92 18.58
C ARG A 819 62.87 -23.75 18.30
N GLY A 820 62.71 -22.70 19.11
CA GLY A 820 63.68 -21.90 19.86
C GLY A 820 64.00 -20.63 19.07
N LYS A 821 63.28 -19.52 19.33
CA LYS A 821 63.68 -18.11 19.10
C LYS A 821 62.66 -17.13 19.71
N THR A 822 62.87 -16.84 20.99
CA THR A 822 62.63 -15.55 21.66
C THR A 822 63.53 -14.48 20.97
N THR A 823 63.31 -13.16 20.93
CA THR A 823 62.78 -12.18 21.90
C THR A 823 62.89 -10.81 21.19
N VAL A 824 61.86 -9.94 21.21
CA VAL A 824 61.98 -8.46 21.37
C VAL A 824 60.60 -7.91 21.80
N ARG A 825 60.21 -8.07 23.07
CA ARG A 825 59.12 -7.27 23.69
C ARG A 825 59.12 -7.31 25.23
N GLN A 826 60.31 -7.31 25.85
CA GLN A 826 60.48 -7.24 27.31
C GLN A 826 61.48 -6.14 27.70
N ARG A 827 61.27 -4.90 27.24
CA ARG A 827 62.03 -3.73 27.73
C ARG A 827 61.21 -2.45 27.94
N LEU A 828 59.89 -2.56 28.17
CA LEU A 828 59.09 -1.40 28.60
C LEU A 828 58.29 -1.58 29.90
N ALA A 829 58.39 -2.74 30.56
CA ALA A 829 57.72 -3.01 31.84
C ALA A 829 58.59 -2.68 33.08
N LYS A 830 59.58 -1.77 32.94
CA LYS A 830 60.44 -1.37 34.07
C LYS A 830 60.70 0.15 34.15
N ARG A 831 59.88 0.96 33.48
CA ARG A 831 60.07 2.43 33.48
C ARG A 831 58.83 3.29 33.72
N LEU A 832 57.67 2.70 34.00
CA LEU A 832 56.50 3.44 34.48
C LEU A 832 55.84 2.55 35.55
N GLY A 833 56.17 2.77 36.82
CA GLY A 833 55.57 2.05 37.94
C GLY A 833 54.09 2.39 38.10
N LEU A 834 53.25 1.72 37.30
CA LEU A 834 51.79 1.67 37.34
C LEU A 834 51.34 0.26 36.99
#